data_AF-A0A5B9PIL9-F1
#
_entry.id   AF-A0A5B9PIL9-F1
#
_cell.length_a   1.000
_cell.length_b   1.000
_cell.length_c   1.000
_cell.angle_alpha   90.00
_cell.angle_beta   90.00
_cell.angle_gamma   90.00
#
_symmetry.space_group_name_H-M   'P 1'
#
loop_
_entity.id
_entity.type
_entity.pdbx_description
1 polymer ?
#
loop_
_entity_poly.entity_id
_entity_poly.type
_entity_poly.pdbx_seq_one_letter_code
_entity_poly.pdbx_strand_id
1 'polypeptide(L)'
;MTRIQKLTYSSPAAIAAFVTSIVMLSCSAVGLAQNASDSATVSGELKQWHKVTLTFDGPEASEDGEPNPFTDYRLNVTFSHEASGTTYLVPGYFAADGDAANTSATSGNKWRVHLAPDQTGSWTYSVSFRKGQGVAVSDEADAGEPVAPIDGLTGKLEIAPTDKSGRDFRGKGRLDYVGKHHLKFAGNGEFFLKAGVDAPENLLAYGEFDGTFHSDGHKDNLVKTWQPHVQDWKNGDPTWKDGKGKGLIGAVNYLAAQGLNVFSFLTLNIEGDDRNVFPYTTYDERSRIDCSKMDQWEIVFSHGDKLGMYLHFKTLECENVNLLDNGQMGPQRALYYRELIARFGHHLAMNWNLGEEVGYVNEVSTEQKVAWANYFAQHDPYHHHIVIHNGNKHYDLLGDASPLTGFSLQTSQEDFKHVHGSTLNYLRRSVAAGKPWVVACDEPGDAQHSLIPDADDPTHDNPRKNALWGNIMAGGAGVEWYFGYKHAHSDLTCQDFRARENMWKQSSIALEFFRDQKIPFWNMTNADKLLLSKDGYCLAEEGKFYLVFAKRASEVAIDLAKADGVFEVHWFNPRQGGDVQIGSVEAVKGGGKYSLGQPPADADKDWVAIVKPAADGKSFSKFGEVAKARPADTMMLKAMRDFEFVVGDGFVPGYKDDGRKAMAINAAKHQDKFAAAETKFKGKSGTYDLVLNALTETDGESSYRVLVAGKKIGEATNPETEKDYQVAQHRFNGVAIKTGDTVRVEFNTASNGKIPEGDAFAFSRGRWRSVRFLEPKSK
;
A
#
# COMPACT_ATOMS: atom_id res chain seq x y z
N MET A 1 38.04 23.03 39.33
CA MET A 1 39.01 23.95 39.96
C MET A 1 39.98 24.41 38.90
N THR A 2 40.46 25.65 38.72
CA THR A 2 40.14 27.01 39.23
C THR A 2 41.04 27.97 38.41
N ARG A 3 40.68 29.16 37.89
CA ARG A 3 39.50 30.06 37.99
C ARG A 3 39.21 30.71 36.60
N ILE A 4 38.23 31.61 36.52
CA ILE A 4 38.02 32.58 35.42
C ILE A 4 38.50 33.97 35.87
N GLN A 5 39.09 34.78 34.97
CA GLN A 5 38.81 36.23 34.92
C GLN A 5 39.28 36.94 33.64
N LYS A 6 38.48 37.90 33.16
CA LYS A 6 38.82 38.93 32.17
C LYS A 6 39.34 40.18 32.89
N LEU A 7 40.06 41.06 32.19
CA LEU A 7 39.93 42.53 32.30
C LEU A 7 40.55 43.21 31.06
N THR A 8 40.42 44.54 30.94
CA THR A 8 40.20 45.22 29.64
C THR A 8 40.71 46.68 29.62
N TYR A 9 40.70 47.26 28.41
CA TYR A 9 40.72 48.70 28.08
C TYR A 9 42.04 49.47 28.13
N SER A 10 42.44 50.01 26.96
CA SER A 10 42.61 51.46 26.74
C SER A 10 42.78 51.78 25.22
N SER A 11 42.72 53.07 24.85
CA SER A 11 42.77 53.65 23.49
C SER A 11 43.39 55.08 23.61
N PRO A 12 43.38 56.01 22.61
CA PRO A 12 43.04 55.95 21.18
C PRO A 12 44.03 56.71 20.23
N ALA A 13 43.61 56.85 18.97
CA ALA A 13 43.79 58.03 18.08
C ALA A 13 45.14 58.38 17.41
N ALA A 14 45.07 58.48 16.07
CA ALA A 14 45.64 59.58 15.30
C ALA A 14 44.73 59.83 14.07
N ILE A 15 44.51 61.10 13.68
CA ILE A 15 43.72 61.49 12.49
C ILE A 15 44.54 62.46 11.65
N ALA A 16 44.58 62.23 10.34
CA ALA A 16 44.95 63.23 9.34
C ALA A 16 44.13 62.98 8.06
N ALA A 17 43.72 64.03 7.37
CA ALA A 17 42.92 63.96 6.15
C ALA A 17 43.42 65.00 5.14
N PHE A 18 43.29 64.74 3.83
CA PHE A 18 42.43 65.52 2.92
C PHE A 18 42.52 65.02 1.45
N VAL A 19 41.78 65.72 0.57
CA VAL A 19 41.85 65.74 -0.90
C VAL A 19 41.05 64.66 -1.64
N THR A 20 39.83 65.04 -2.01
CA THR A 20 39.04 64.43 -3.08
C THR A 20 39.74 64.58 -4.43
N SER A 21 39.68 63.57 -5.29
CA SER A 21 39.95 63.72 -6.72
C SER A 21 39.11 62.71 -7.52
N ILE A 22 38.28 63.23 -8.41
CA ILE A 22 37.45 62.42 -9.31
C ILE A 22 38.33 61.95 -10.48
N VAL A 23 38.42 60.64 -10.68
CA VAL A 23 38.99 60.04 -11.89
C VAL A 23 37.93 59.16 -12.52
N MET A 24 37.44 59.54 -13.70
CA MET A 24 36.70 58.63 -14.56
C MET A 24 37.68 57.59 -15.10
N LEU A 25 37.53 56.33 -14.67
CA LEU A 25 38.15 55.19 -15.35
C LEU A 25 37.14 54.57 -16.31
N SER A 26 37.51 54.51 -17.59
CA SER A 26 36.68 53.97 -18.66
C SER A 26 36.43 52.47 -18.48
N CYS A 27 35.19 52.01 -18.71
CA CYS A 27 34.87 50.60 -18.79
C CYS A 27 35.64 49.93 -19.94
N SER A 28 36.69 49.18 -19.61
CA SER A 28 37.23 48.15 -20.49
C SER A 28 36.58 46.82 -20.12
N ALA A 29 35.61 46.37 -20.93
CA ALA A 29 34.95 45.10 -20.73
C ALA A 29 35.92 43.94 -21.04
N VAL A 30 36.71 43.54 -20.05
CA VAL A 30 37.45 42.28 -20.09
C VAL A 30 36.42 41.16 -19.95
N GLY A 31 36.08 40.53 -21.07
CA GLY A 31 35.24 39.34 -21.07
C GLY A 31 35.94 38.22 -20.32
N LEU A 32 35.49 37.96 -19.09
CA LEU A 32 35.84 36.76 -18.35
C LEU A 32 35.16 35.58 -19.03
N ALA A 33 35.84 34.97 -20.00
CA ALA A 33 35.52 33.61 -20.41
C ALA A 33 35.67 32.72 -19.18
N GLN A 34 34.56 32.21 -18.66
CA GLN A 34 34.60 31.08 -17.73
C GLN A 34 35.25 29.91 -18.47
N ASN A 35 36.35 29.40 -17.94
CA ASN A 35 36.90 28.14 -18.43
C ASN A 35 35.97 27.03 -17.94
N ALA A 36 35.13 26.51 -18.84
CA ALA A 36 34.45 25.23 -18.61
C ALA A 36 35.50 24.15 -18.36
N SER A 37 35.21 23.22 -17.45
CA SER A 37 36.09 22.09 -17.17
C SER A 37 36.10 21.10 -18.34
N ASP A 38 37.29 20.70 -18.82
CA ASP A 38 37.47 19.64 -19.83
C ASP A 38 37.05 18.24 -19.34
N SER A 39 36.48 18.12 -18.13
CA SER A 39 36.05 16.87 -17.49
C SER A 39 34.93 17.07 -16.47
N ALA A 40 34.14 16.02 -16.22
CA ALA A 40 33.09 16.05 -15.20
C ALA A 40 33.68 16.09 -13.78
N THR A 41 33.08 16.90 -12.89
CA THR A 41 33.30 16.77 -11.45
C THR A 41 32.54 15.55 -10.94
N VAL A 42 33.26 14.56 -10.41
CA VAL A 42 32.70 13.32 -9.88
C VAL A 42 32.51 13.44 -8.37
N SER A 43 31.34 13.06 -7.85
CA SER A 43 31.08 13.01 -6.41
C SER A 43 30.21 11.80 -5.99
N GLY A 44 30.12 11.56 -4.68
CA GLY A 44 29.51 10.36 -4.10
C GLY A 44 30.54 9.32 -3.62
N GLU A 45 30.06 8.23 -3.03
CA GLU A 45 30.90 7.06 -2.75
C GLU A 45 31.05 6.26 -4.06
N LEU A 46 32.26 6.11 -4.62
CA LEU A 46 32.50 5.30 -5.83
C LEU A 46 32.41 3.80 -5.53
N LYS A 47 31.18 3.33 -5.27
CA LYS A 47 30.88 1.97 -4.82
C LYS A 47 29.64 1.41 -5.51
N GLN A 48 29.65 0.09 -5.71
CA GLN A 48 28.52 -0.67 -6.25
C GLN A 48 27.25 -0.36 -5.43
N TRP A 49 26.15 -0.02 -6.10
CA TRP A 49 24.87 0.41 -5.52
C TRP A 49 24.85 1.78 -4.81
N HIS A 50 25.89 2.62 -4.91
CA HIS A 50 25.86 3.98 -4.36
C HIS A 50 25.61 5.00 -5.46
N LYS A 51 24.94 6.11 -5.13
CA LYS A 51 24.80 7.23 -6.06
C LYS A 51 26.16 7.86 -6.37
N VAL A 52 26.58 7.73 -7.62
CA VAL A 52 27.72 8.42 -8.21
C VAL A 52 27.20 9.55 -9.09
N THR A 53 27.52 10.79 -8.73
CA THR A 53 27.07 11.98 -9.45
C THR A 53 28.17 12.48 -10.37
N LEU A 54 27.85 12.69 -11.65
CA LEU A 54 28.60 13.57 -12.53
C LEU A 54 27.99 14.96 -12.49
N THR A 55 28.80 16.00 -12.30
CA THR A 55 28.40 17.41 -12.46
C THR A 55 29.28 18.07 -13.52
N PHE A 56 28.65 18.77 -14.47
CA PHE A 56 29.30 19.47 -15.57
C PHE A 56 29.09 20.99 -15.45
N ASP A 57 30.11 21.75 -15.84
CA ASP A 57 30.07 23.22 -15.94
C ASP A 57 29.66 23.60 -17.36
N GLY A 58 28.34 23.67 -17.59
CA GLY A 58 27.73 23.85 -18.91
C GLY A 58 27.30 25.27 -19.21
N PRO A 59 26.26 25.45 -20.05
CA PRO A 59 25.63 26.74 -20.24
C PRO A 59 25.10 27.29 -18.91
N GLU A 60 25.35 28.58 -18.65
CA GLU A 60 24.60 29.34 -17.65
C GLU A 60 23.13 29.38 -18.05
N ALA A 61 22.24 29.08 -17.11
CA ALA A 61 20.81 29.15 -17.26
C ALA A 61 20.12 29.57 -15.95
N SER A 62 18.81 29.80 -16.02
CA SER A 62 17.96 30.01 -14.85
C SER A 62 16.64 29.29 -15.06
N GLU A 63 15.94 29.00 -13.96
CA GLU A 63 14.63 28.35 -13.98
C GLU A 63 13.65 29.08 -14.90
N ASP A 64 13.66 30.41 -14.89
CA ASP A 64 12.87 31.33 -15.73
C ASP A 64 13.54 31.72 -17.08
N GLY A 65 14.75 31.23 -17.35
CA GLY A 65 15.62 31.71 -18.42
C GLY A 65 15.23 31.29 -19.84
N GLU A 66 15.81 31.95 -20.83
CA GLU A 66 15.63 31.63 -22.26
C GLU A 66 16.99 31.36 -22.92
N PRO A 67 17.22 30.20 -23.56
CA PRO A 67 16.29 29.07 -23.73
C PRO A 67 15.98 28.36 -22.41
N ASN A 68 14.83 27.70 -22.34
CA ASN A 68 14.39 26.97 -21.16
C ASN A 68 15.33 25.79 -20.85
N PRO A 69 15.98 25.72 -19.66
CA PRO A 69 16.92 24.65 -19.32
C PRO A 69 16.28 23.25 -19.25
N PHE A 70 14.96 23.17 -19.09
CA PHE A 70 14.24 21.90 -18.93
C PHE A 70 13.70 21.35 -20.24
N THR A 71 13.22 22.21 -21.17
CA THR A 71 12.71 21.76 -22.48
C THR A 71 13.77 21.79 -23.58
N ASP A 72 14.64 22.80 -23.58
CA ASP A 72 15.44 23.15 -24.76
C ASP A 72 16.89 22.65 -24.70
N TYR A 73 17.17 21.81 -23.71
CA TYR A 73 18.45 21.17 -23.47
C TYR A 73 18.26 19.69 -23.09
N ARG A 74 19.06 18.79 -23.67
CA ARG A 74 19.04 17.35 -23.38
C ARG A 74 20.45 16.86 -23.04
N LEU A 75 20.76 16.74 -21.76
CA LEU A 75 21.92 16.01 -21.29
C LEU A 75 21.56 14.52 -21.13
N ASN A 76 22.28 13.63 -21.77
CA ASN A 76 22.23 12.18 -21.54
C ASN A 76 23.68 11.67 -21.41
N VAL A 77 23.93 10.68 -20.56
CA VAL A 77 25.25 10.04 -20.47
C VAL A 77 25.10 8.53 -20.59
N THR A 78 25.80 7.95 -21.55
CA THR A 78 25.94 6.50 -21.68
C THR A 78 27.10 6.04 -20.81
N PHE A 79 26.81 5.25 -19.78
CA PHE A 79 27.80 4.55 -18.97
C PHE A 79 27.96 3.11 -19.50
N SER A 80 29.19 2.57 -19.49
CA SER A 80 29.47 1.20 -19.95
C SER A 80 30.48 0.50 -19.04
N HIS A 81 30.13 -0.67 -18.49
CA HIS A 81 31.04 -1.48 -17.67
C HIS A 81 32.01 -2.27 -18.56
N GLU A 82 33.33 -2.05 -18.43
CA GLU A 82 34.32 -2.58 -19.38
C GLU A 82 34.39 -4.11 -19.43
N ALA A 83 34.12 -4.78 -18.30
CA ALA A 83 34.29 -6.24 -18.19
C ALA A 83 33.07 -7.07 -18.63
N SER A 84 31.86 -6.48 -18.64
CA SER A 84 30.62 -7.18 -19.01
C SER A 84 29.92 -6.62 -20.25
N GLY A 85 30.21 -5.37 -20.63
CA GLY A 85 29.48 -4.67 -21.67
C GLY A 85 28.07 -4.21 -21.26
N THR A 86 27.73 -4.24 -19.96
CA THR A 86 26.48 -3.62 -19.46
C THR A 86 26.51 -2.12 -19.73
N THR A 87 25.45 -1.58 -20.34
CA THR A 87 25.32 -0.16 -20.67
C THR A 87 24.08 0.47 -20.05
N TYR A 88 24.18 1.69 -19.55
CA TYR A 88 23.07 2.50 -19.08
C TYR A 88 23.05 3.87 -19.78
N LEU A 89 21.93 4.23 -20.41
CA LEU A 89 21.69 5.58 -20.92
C LEU A 89 20.95 6.38 -19.86
N VAL A 90 21.68 7.15 -19.05
CA VAL A 90 21.08 7.89 -17.92
C VAL A 90 20.77 9.33 -18.35
N PRO A 91 19.52 9.80 -18.21
CA PRO A 91 19.18 11.19 -18.48
C PRO A 91 19.76 12.11 -17.40
N GLY A 92 20.18 13.30 -17.81
CA GLY A 92 20.64 14.39 -16.95
C GLY A 92 19.68 15.57 -16.92
N TYR A 93 19.89 16.43 -15.93
CA TYR A 93 19.01 17.54 -15.55
C TYR A 93 19.79 18.83 -15.21
N PHE A 94 19.09 19.98 -15.21
CA PHE A 94 19.65 21.27 -14.77
C PHE A 94 19.57 21.44 -13.24
N ALA A 95 20.68 21.84 -12.63
CA ALA A 95 20.89 21.85 -11.18
C ALA A 95 21.38 23.21 -10.63
N ALA A 96 21.11 24.31 -11.34
CA ALA A 96 21.46 25.68 -10.93
C ALA A 96 22.94 25.85 -10.54
N ASP A 97 23.24 26.18 -9.29
CA ASP A 97 24.61 26.34 -8.75
C ASP A 97 25.25 25.03 -8.26
N GLY A 98 24.46 23.94 -8.18
CA GLY A 98 24.86 22.64 -7.63
C GLY A 98 24.70 22.47 -6.12
N ASP A 99 24.23 23.49 -5.39
CA ASP A 99 23.87 23.40 -3.96
C ASP A 99 22.50 24.02 -3.67
N ALA A 100 21.62 24.03 -4.69
CA ALA A 100 20.31 24.67 -4.70
C ALA A 100 19.46 24.35 -3.45
N ALA A 101 19.52 23.11 -2.94
CA ALA A 101 18.86 22.71 -1.70
C ALA A 101 19.25 23.58 -0.49
N ASN A 102 20.51 24.05 -0.42
CA ASN A 102 21.05 24.90 0.64
C ASN A 102 21.08 26.39 0.29
N THR A 103 21.17 26.75 -0.99
CA THR A 103 21.28 28.15 -1.43
C THR A 103 19.95 28.79 -1.80
N SER A 104 18.99 28.02 -2.32
CA SER A 104 17.84 28.50 -3.14
C SER A 104 18.27 29.18 -4.44
N ALA A 105 19.34 28.69 -5.07
CA ALA A 105 19.74 29.18 -6.39
C ALA A 105 18.77 28.68 -7.47
N THR A 106 18.10 29.64 -8.12
CA THR A 106 17.28 29.40 -9.31
C THR A 106 18.09 29.55 -10.61
N SER A 107 19.41 29.72 -10.53
CA SER A 107 20.29 29.95 -11.67
C SER A 107 21.73 29.48 -11.44
N GLY A 108 22.46 29.29 -12.53
CA GLY A 108 23.86 28.84 -12.55
C GLY A 108 24.17 27.97 -13.77
N ASN A 109 25.32 27.28 -13.73
CA ASN A 109 25.84 26.49 -14.85
C ASN A 109 26.01 25.00 -14.56
N LYS A 110 25.40 24.45 -13.50
CA LYS A 110 25.57 23.03 -13.13
C LYS A 110 24.52 22.13 -13.78
N TRP A 111 25.01 21.09 -14.43
CA TRP A 111 24.20 20.05 -15.07
C TRP A 111 24.61 18.68 -14.51
N ARG A 112 23.63 17.84 -14.16
CA ARG A 112 23.85 16.63 -13.33
C ARG A 112 23.34 15.34 -13.95
N VAL A 113 24.00 14.23 -13.62
CA VAL A 113 23.59 12.85 -13.92
C VAL A 113 23.93 11.95 -12.74
N HIS A 114 23.04 11.03 -12.37
CA HIS A 114 23.22 10.08 -11.25
C HIS A 114 23.30 8.63 -11.72
N LEU A 115 24.48 8.01 -11.61
CA LEU A 115 24.68 6.58 -11.82
C LEU A 115 24.53 5.81 -10.51
N ALA A 116 23.76 4.73 -10.51
CA ALA A 116 23.80 3.67 -9.50
C ALA A 116 24.47 2.43 -10.12
N PRO A 117 25.79 2.24 -9.98
CA PRO A 117 26.52 1.21 -10.70
C PRO A 117 26.24 -0.17 -10.09
N ASP A 118 25.76 -1.11 -10.90
CA ASP A 118 25.35 -2.45 -10.45
C ASP A 118 26.52 -3.44 -10.34
N GLN A 119 27.71 -3.07 -10.84
CA GLN A 119 28.91 -3.90 -10.92
C GLN A 119 30.16 -3.17 -10.45
N THR A 120 31.08 -3.91 -9.82
CA THR A 120 32.40 -3.44 -9.40
C THR A 120 33.43 -3.55 -10.52
N GLY A 121 34.24 -2.53 -10.73
CA GLY A 121 35.27 -2.48 -11.76
C GLY A 121 35.32 -1.15 -12.50
N SER A 122 35.99 -1.13 -13.66
CA SER A 122 36.10 0.05 -14.51
C SER A 122 34.82 0.26 -15.31
N TRP A 123 34.24 1.44 -15.18
CA TRP A 123 33.15 1.94 -16.03
C TRP A 123 33.67 3.10 -16.86
N THR A 124 33.39 3.10 -18.16
CA THR A 124 33.55 4.27 -19.03
C THR A 124 32.26 5.05 -19.10
N TYR A 125 32.34 6.33 -19.47
CA TYR A 125 31.17 7.11 -19.85
C TYR A 125 31.42 7.97 -21.09
N SER A 126 30.35 8.27 -21.82
CA SER A 126 30.32 9.19 -22.96
C SER A 126 29.10 10.11 -22.88
N VAL A 127 29.30 11.41 -23.06
CA VAL A 127 28.28 12.45 -22.88
C VAL A 127 27.66 12.85 -24.21
N SER A 128 26.33 12.93 -24.25
CA SER A 128 25.60 13.69 -25.27
C SER A 128 24.88 14.85 -24.59
N PHE A 129 25.15 16.07 -25.04
CA PHE A 129 24.49 17.27 -24.55
C PHE A 129 24.00 18.08 -25.74
N ARG A 130 22.68 18.09 -25.96
CA ARG A 130 22.03 18.74 -27.10
C ARG A 130 21.27 19.99 -26.67
N LYS A 131 21.11 20.93 -27.61
CA LYS A 131 20.33 22.17 -27.46
C LYS A 131 19.41 22.38 -28.66
N GLY A 132 18.15 22.68 -28.41
CA GLY A 132 17.14 22.95 -29.45
C GLY A 132 15.74 22.92 -28.86
N GLN A 133 14.80 23.65 -29.46
CA GLN A 133 13.44 23.79 -28.93
C GLN A 133 12.79 22.42 -28.65
N GLY A 134 12.44 22.15 -27.38
CA GLY A 134 11.83 20.89 -26.96
C GLY A 134 12.71 19.63 -27.05
N VAL A 135 14.02 19.76 -27.27
CA VAL A 135 14.95 18.61 -27.46
C VAL A 135 14.97 17.64 -26.26
N ALA A 136 14.67 18.11 -25.05
CA ALA A 136 14.68 17.29 -23.83
C ALA A 136 13.79 16.03 -23.92
N VAL A 137 12.66 16.14 -24.63
CA VAL A 137 11.62 15.09 -24.76
C VAL A 137 11.62 14.43 -26.14
N SER A 138 12.71 14.58 -26.90
CA SER A 138 12.92 13.88 -28.17
C SER A 138 13.74 12.60 -27.94
N ASP A 139 13.38 11.53 -28.64
CA ASP A 139 14.10 10.25 -28.62
C ASP A 139 15.23 10.22 -29.67
N GLU A 140 15.17 11.09 -30.69
CA GLU A 140 16.14 11.13 -31.79
C GLU A 140 17.52 11.57 -31.28
N ALA A 141 18.53 10.69 -31.41
CA ALA A 141 19.81 10.83 -30.71
C ALA A 141 20.61 12.09 -31.09
N ASP A 142 20.46 12.57 -32.32
CA ASP A 142 21.12 13.76 -32.87
C ASP A 142 20.22 15.00 -32.95
N ALA A 143 19.00 14.96 -32.37
CA ALA A 143 18.13 16.13 -32.27
C ALA A 143 18.83 17.34 -31.64
N GLY A 144 18.51 18.53 -32.13
CA GLY A 144 19.17 19.78 -31.74
C GLY A 144 20.65 19.86 -32.16
N GLU A 145 21.33 20.90 -31.70
CA GLU A 145 22.76 21.13 -31.93
C GLU A 145 23.61 20.66 -30.72
N PRO A 146 24.87 20.25 -30.91
CA PRO A 146 25.77 19.85 -29.84
C PRO A 146 26.20 21.03 -28.94
N VAL A 147 26.20 20.81 -27.62
CA VAL A 147 26.61 21.80 -26.60
C VAL A 147 28.09 21.61 -26.26
N ALA A 148 28.96 22.28 -27.01
CA ALA A 148 30.39 22.32 -26.72
C ALA A 148 30.69 23.09 -25.41
N PRO A 149 31.74 22.71 -24.64
CA PRO A 149 32.67 21.60 -24.90
C PRO A 149 32.21 20.24 -24.35
N ILE A 150 30.99 20.12 -23.83
CA ILE A 150 30.53 18.94 -23.08
C ILE A 150 30.04 17.79 -23.97
N ASP A 151 29.36 18.09 -25.08
CA ASP A 151 28.94 17.05 -26.04
C ASP A 151 30.16 16.31 -26.60
N GLY A 152 30.17 14.98 -26.50
CA GLY A 152 31.31 14.14 -26.87
C GLY A 152 32.40 13.96 -25.79
N LEU A 153 32.27 14.59 -24.60
CA LEU A 153 33.18 14.28 -23.48
C LEU A 153 33.10 12.80 -23.10
N THR A 154 34.23 12.25 -22.64
CA THR A 154 34.34 10.88 -22.15
C THR A 154 35.16 10.83 -20.87
N GLY A 155 35.01 9.76 -20.10
CA GLY A 155 35.80 9.54 -18.89
C GLY A 155 35.68 8.13 -18.33
N LYS A 156 36.26 7.93 -17.15
CA LYS A 156 36.26 6.66 -16.41
C LYS A 156 35.87 6.83 -14.95
N LEU A 157 35.31 5.77 -14.38
CA LEU A 157 34.99 5.60 -12.96
C LEU A 157 35.48 4.21 -12.51
N GLU A 158 36.16 4.13 -11.37
CA GLU A 158 36.54 2.86 -10.75
C GLU A 158 35.63 2.57 -9.57
N ILE A 159 34.77 1.56 -9.69
CA ILE A 159 33.71 1.26 -8.73
C ILE A 159 34.14 0.13 -7.80
N ALA A 160 34.32 0.46 -6.52
CA ALA A 160 34.68 -0.51 -5.48
C ALA A 160 33.46 -1.30 -4.96
N PRO A 161 33.66 -2.42 -4.24
CA PRO A 161 32.58 -3.10 -3.52
C PRO A 161 31.90 -2.19 -2.49
N THR A 162 30.60 -2.40 -2.26
CA THR A 162 29.88 -1.77 -1.15
C THR A 162 30.41 -2.27 0.20
N ASP A 163 30.37 -1.39 1.20
CA ASP A 163 30.65 -1.66 2.62
C ASP A 163 29.41 -1.49 3.51
N LYS A 164 28.25 -1.23 2.91
CA LYS A 164 26.98 -1.03 3.62
C LYS A 164 26.30 -2.39 3.85
N SER A 165 25.45 -2.48 4.89
CA SER A 165 24.84 -3.76 5.30
C SER A 165 23.58 -3.55 6.14
N GLY A 166 22.87 -4.64 6.45
CA GLY A 166 21.67 -4.61 7.28
C GLY A 166 20.44 -4.12 6.51
N ARG A 167 19.92 -2.94 6.87
CA ARG A 167 18.75 -2.32 6.24
C ARG A 167 19.10 -1.33 5.12
N ASP A 168 20.27 -0.69 5.15
CA ASP A 168 20.74 0.21 4.09
C ASP A 168 20.74 -0.54 2.74
N PHE A 169 19.90 -0.11 1.80
CA PHE A 169 19.70 -0.83 0.54
C PHE A 169 20.97 -0.87 -0.31
N ARG A 170 21.94 0.02 -0.09
CA ARG A 170 23.26 -0.04 -0.74
C ARG A 170 24.08 -1.27 -0.31
N GLY A 171 23.64 -1.99 0.73
CA GLY A 171 24.13 -3.32 1.13
C GLY A 171 23.31 -4.50 0.58
N LYS A 172 22.20 -4.24 -0.12
CA LYS A 172 21.32 -5.25 -0.75
C LYS A 172 21.32 -5.18 -2.28
N GLY A 173 21.55 -4.00 -2.84
CA GLY A 173 21.45 -3.68 -4.26
C GLY A 173 20.07 -3.21 -4.67
N ARG A 174 19.84 -3.07 -5.98
CA ARG A 174 18.53 -2.68 -6.53
C ARG A 174 17.48 -3.78 -6.34
N LEU A 175 16.22 -3.42 -6.20
CA LEU A 175 15.08 -4.32 -5.96
C LEU A 175 14.33 -4.62 -7.27
N ASP A 176 14.76 -5.68 -7.96
CA ASP A 176 14.31 -6.00 -9.31
C ASP A 176 12.99 -6.82 -9.34
N TYR A 177 12.19 -6.63 -10.39
CA TYR A 177 11.09 -7.53 -10.74
C TYR A 177 11.63 -8.78 -11.44
N VAL A 178 11.46 -9.94 -10.82
CA VAL A 178 12.05 -11.22 -11.28
C VAL A 178 11.03 -12.22 -11.85
N GLY A 179 10.00 -11.72 -12.55
CA GLY A 179 8.96 -12.57 -13.17
C GLY A 179 8.07 -13.32 -12.16
N LYS A 180 7.95 -12.78 -10.93
CA LYS A 180 7.27 -13.40 -9.79
C LYS A 180 6.34 -12.40 -9.09
N HIS A 181 5.50 -12.93 -8.20
CA HIS A 181 4.62 -12.15 -7.31
C HIS A 181 5.36 -11.32 -6.23
N HIS A 182 6.69 -11.42 -6.14
CA HIS A 182 7.52 -10.74 -5.16
C HIS A 182 8.80 -10.22 -5.83
N LEU A 183 9.20 -9.00 -5.45
CA LEU A 183 10.45 -8.38 -5.88
C LEU A 183 11.66 -9.00 -5.16
N LYS A 184 12.84 -8.88 -5.76
CA LYS A 184 14.08 -9.49 -5.25
C LYS A 184 15.28 -8.56 -5.40
N PHE A 185 16.04 -8.39 -4.32
CA PHE A 185 17.28 -7.62 -4.32
C PHE A 185 18.37 -8.30 -5.18
N ALA A 186 18.94 -7.53 -6.10
CA ALA A 186 19.93 -7.99 -7.09
C ALA A 186 21.27 -8.36 -6.46
N GLY A 187 21.74 -7.60 -5.46
CA GLY A 187 23.06 -7.77 -4.84
C GLY A 187 23.15 -8.90 -3.81
N ASN A 188 22.17 -9.02 -2.90
CA ASN A 188 22.18 -10.05 -1.85
C ASN A 188 21.21 -11.23 -2.09
N GLY A 189 20.30 -11.12 -3.05
CA GLY A 189 19.36 -12.18 -3.43
C GLY A 189 18.09 -12.30 -2.56
N GLU A 190 17.88 -11.40 -1.60
CA GLU A 190 16.76 -11.39 -0.66
C GLU A 190 15.44 -11.01 -1.36
N PHE A 191 14.33 -11.70 -1.03
CA PHE A 191 12.99 -11.33 -1.52
C PHE A 191 12.31 -10.36 -0.56
N PHE A 192 11.47 -9.46 -1.10
CA PHE A 192 10.87 -8.37 -0.34
C PHE A 192 9.37 -8.57 -0.07
N LEU A 193 8.96 -8.21 1.16
CA LEU A 193 7.58 -7.90 1.55
C LEU A 193 7.58 -6.49 2.15
N LYS A 194 6.54 -5.69 1.87
CA LYS A 194 6.40 -4.34 2.43
C LYS A 194 5.33 -4.22 3.51
N ALA A 195 5.61 -3.40 4.52
CA ALA A 195 4.62 -2.89 5.46
C ALA A 195 5.01 -1.47 5.90
N GLY A 196 4.13 -0.50 5.70
CA GLY A 196 4.42 0.91 5.96
C GLY A 196 3.24 1.83 5.66
N VAL A 197 3.52 3.12 5.42
CA VAL A 197 2.47 4.15 5.25
C VAL A 197 2.16 4.41 3.78
N ASP A 198 0.89 4.61 3.48
CA ASP A 198 0.44 5.28 2.25
C ASP A 198 -0.01 6.71 2.58
N ALA A 199 -0.78 6.83 3.67
CA ALA A 199 -1.17 8.11 4.22
C ALA A 199 -0.07 8.74 5.11
N PRO A 200 0.17 10.06 5.05
CA PRO A 200 -0.52 11.03 4.20
C PRO A 200 0.04 11.06 2.77
N GLU A 201 -0.83 11.05 1.76
CA GLU A 201 -0.39 11.17 0.35
C GLU A 201 0.42 12.45 0.09
N ASN A 202 0.05 13.53 0.79
CA ASN A 202 0.70 14.83 0.80
C ASN A 202 1.89 14.92 1.76
N LEU A 203 2.65 13.83 1.93
CA LEU A 203 3.89 13.77 2.70
C LEU A 203 4.87 14.91 2.34
N LEU A 204 4.98 15.22 1.05
CA LEU A 204 5.90 16.19 0.47
C LEU A 204 5.37 17.64 0.47
N ALA A 205 4.14 17.90 0.94
CA ALA A 205 3.58 19.24 1.09
C ALA A 205 4.20 19.97 2.31
N TYR A 206 5.53 20.00 2.43
CA TYR A 206 6.24 20.31 3.67
C TYR A 206 6.83 21.72 3.66
N GLY A 207 6.35 22.58 4.58
CA GLY A 207 6.63 24.03 4.60
C GLY A 207 8.07 24.46 4.94
N GLU A 208 9.01 23.51 5.03
CA GLU A 208 10.45 23.79 5.05
C GLU A 208 11.14 23.53 3.70
N PHE A 209 10.47 22.91 2.72
CA PHE A 209 10.94 22.93 1.34
C PHE A 209 10.91 24.34 0.75
N ASP A 210 11.51 24.48 -0.44
CA ASP A 210 11.53 25.72 -1.22
C ASP A 210 10.33 25.89 -2.15
N GLY A 211 10.22 27.08 -2.75
CA GLY A 211 9.11 27.47 -3.62
C GLY A 211 7.91 28.03 -2.86
N THR A 212 6.95 28.63 -3.58
CA THR A 212 5.90 29.48 -2.99
C THR A 212 4.67 28.75 -2.45
N PHE A 213 4.53 27.45 -2.77
CA PHE A 213 3.30 26.65 -2.60
C PHE A 213 2.66 26.79 -1.20
N HIS A 214 3.47 26.84 -0.16
CA HIS A 214 3.04 26.92 1.23
C HIS A 214 2.39 28.26 1.65
N SER A 215 2.14 29.16 0.69
CA SER A 215 1.58 30.50 0.92
C SER A 215 0.88 31.12 -0.31
N ASP A 216 0.59 30.33 -1.35
CA ASP A 216 0.01 30.85 -2.60
C ASP A 216 -1.54 30.89 -2.62
N GLY A 217 -2.19 30.32 -1.60
CA GLY A 217 -3.65 30.27 -1.44
C GLY A 217 -4.29 28.93 -1.80
N HIS A 218 -3.53 27.97 -2.33
CA HIS A 218 -4.02 26.64 -2.70
C HIS A 218 -3.96 25.62 -1.55
N LYS A 219 -4.93 25.69 -0.63
CA LYS A 219 -5.09 24.75 0.51
C LYS A 219 -3.94 24.77 1.53
N ASP A 220 -3.23 25.89 1.68
CA ASP A 220 -2.06 26.15 2.56
C ASP A 220 -2.19 25.56 3.98
N ASN A 221 -3.42 25.46 4.50
CA ASN A 221 -3.73 24.88 5.80
C ASN A 221 -3.50 23.36 5.91
N LEU A 222 -3.15 22.66 4.82
CA LEU A 222 -2.78 21.24 4.80
C LEU A 222 -1.27 21.02 4.89
N VAL A 223 -0.48 22.09 4.67
CA VAL A 223 0.98 22.05 4.65
C VAL A 223 1.55 21.44 5.93
N LYS A 224 2.48 20.52 5.75
CA LYS A 224 3.14 19.77 6.82
C LYS A 224 4.19 20.63 7.50
N THR A 225 4.23 20.53 8.81
CA THR A 225 5.34 20.99 9.66
C THR A 225 6.13 19.82 10.23
N TRP A 226 5.52 18.62 10.30
CA TRP A 226 6.09 17.42 10.91
C TRP A 226 6.72 17.67 12.30
N GLN A 227 6.25 18.71 13.01
CA GLN A 227 6.84 19.17 14.27
C GLN A 227 6.94 18.09 15.36
N PRO A 228 5.93 17.20 15.54
CA PRO A 228 6.01 16.09 16.49
C PRO A 228 7.18 15.13 16.24
N HIS A 229 7.71 15.08 15.02
CA HIS A 229 8.84 14.24 14.64
C HIS A 229 10.22 14.93 14.70
N VAL A 230 10.31 16.22 15.04
CA VAL A 230 11.60 16.90 15.26
C VAL A 230 12.40 16.25 16.40
N GLN A 231 11.73 15.53 17.32
CA GLN A 231 12.37 14.73 18.37
C GLN A 231 13.04 13.43 17.86
N ASP A 232 12.66 12.96 16.68
CA ASP A 232 13.14 11.71 16.07
C ASP A 232 14.38 11.92 15.18
N TRP A 233 14.68 13.17 14.81
CA TRP A 233 15.92 13.59 14.14
C TRP A 233 17.12 13.49 15.09
N LYS A 234 18.24 12.96 14.59
CA LYS A 234 19.46 12.66 15.38
C LYS A 234 20.67 13.40 14.81
N ASN A 235 21.66 13.64 15.68
CA ASN A 235 22.93 14.25 15.26
C ASN A 235 23.62 13.39 14.19
N GLY A 236 23.72 13.92 12.97
CA GLY A 236 24.31 13.24 11.80
C GLY A 236 23.28 12.87 10.73
N ASP A 237 21.98 12.96 11.02
CA ASP A 237 20.93 12.94 10.00
C ASP A 237 20.98 14.22 9.14
N PRO A 238 20.53 14.17 7.87
CA PRO A 238 20.63 15.31 6.98
C PRO A 238 19.69 16.45 7.36
N THR A 239 20.03 17.64 6.84
CA THR A 239 19.27 18.90 6.89
C THR A 239 19.65 19.74 5.68
N TRP A 240 18.82 20.73 5.33
CA TRP A 240 19.14 21.77 4.35
C TRP A 240 19.02 23.18 4.97
N LYS A 241 19.44 24.23 4.24
CA LYS A 241 19.38 25.67 4.63
C LYS A 241 19.54 25.92 6.14
N ASP A 242 20.73 25.67 6.68
CA ASP A 242 21.11 25.88 8.09
C ASP A 242 20.27 25.16 9.16
N GLY A 243 19.60 24.06 8.79
CA GLY A 243 18.98 23.13 9.75
C GLY A 243 17.49 22.86 9.54
N LYS A 244 16.91 23.31 8.42
CA LYS A 244 15.62 22.85 7.91
C LYS A 244 15.64 21.34 7.59
N GLY A 245 14.47 20.73 7.52
CA GLY A 245 14.27 19.32 7.16
C GLY A 245 13.99 18.38 8.33
N LYS A 246 14.17 18.85 9.57
CA LYS A 246 14.20 17.98 10.76
C LYS A 246 12.87 17.29 11.07
N GLY A 247 11.75 17.92 10.76
CA GLY A 247 10.43 17.31 10.92
C GLY A 247 10.27 16.09 10.02
N LEU A 248 10.42 16.28 8.71
CA LEU A 248 10.23 15.22 7.72
C LEU A 248 11.30 14.11 7.81
N ILE A 249 12.58 14.47 7.98
CA ILE A 249 13.66 13.49 8.20
C ILE A 249 13.43 12.71 9.52
N GLY A 250 12.95 13.39 10.56
CA GLY A 250 12.50 12.75 11.80
C GLY A 250 11.33 11.80 11.61
N ALA A 251 10.38 12.13 10.72
CA ALA A 251 9.21 11.31 10.46
C ALA A 251 9.59 9.98 9.76
N VAL A 252 10.46 10.05 8.75
CA VAL A 252 11.05 8.85 8.11
C VAL A 252 11.86 8.03 9.12
N ASN A 253 12.65 8.70 9.98
CA ASN A 253 13.36 8.07 11.10
C ASN A 253 12.44 7.28 12.04
N TYR A 254 11.28 7.85 12.39
CA TYR A 254 10.30 7.22 13.28
C TYR A 254 9.69 5.97 12.63
N LEU A 255 9.21 6.07 11.38
CA LEU A 255 8.66 4.94 10.63
C LEU A 255 9.67 3.78 10.54
N ALA A 256 10.91 4.11 10.17
CA ALA A 256 12.00 3.14 10.08
C ALA A 256 12.35 2.52 11.46
N ALA A 257 12.28 3.29 12.55
CA ALA A 257 12.53 2.82 13.92
C ALA A 257 11.42 1.91 14.45
N GLN A 258 10.17 2.12 14.03
CA GLN A 258 9.05 1.20 14.31
C GLN A 258 9.14 -0.13 13.53
N GLY A 259 10.11 -0.25 12.61
CA GLY A 259 10.36 -1.47 11.82
C GLY A 259 9.59 -1.54 10.51
N LEU A 260 8.98 -0.44 10.08
CA LEU A 260 8.40 -0.31 8.74
C LEU A 260 9.52 -0.20 7.70
N ASN A 261 9.19 -0.50 6.45
CA ASN A 261 10.15 -0.56 5.33
C ASN A 261 9.63 0.06 4.03
N VAL A 262 8.59 0.90 4.09
CA VAL A 262 8.06 1.64 2.94
C VAL A 262 7.33 2.91 3.38
N PHE A 263 7.34 3.93 2.52
CA PHE A 263 6.38 5.03 2.56
C PHE A 263 6.02 5.45 1.12
N SER A 264 4.77 5.83 0.90
CA SER A 264 4.32 6.47 -0.34
C SER A 264 4.26 7.98 -0.24
N PHE A 265 4.16 8.62 -1.41
CA PHE A 265 3.99 10.05 -1.58
C PHE A 265 3.54 10.32 -3.02
N LEU A 266 2.74 11.36 -3.20
CA LEU A 266 2.52 11.96 -4.51
C LEU A 266 3.73 12.78 -4.95
N THR A 267 3.86 13.02 -6.26
CA THR A 267 4.84 13.99 -6.80
C THR A 267 4.23 15.08 -7.67
N LEU A 268 2.94 14.99 -8.05
CA LEU A 268 2.19 16.06 -8.70
C LEU A 268 0.69 15.97 -8.37
N ASN A 269 0.19 16.88 -7.52
CA ASN A 269 -1.22 16.93 -7.13
C ASN A 269 -1.94 18.28 -7.31
N ILE A 270 -1.39 19.17 -8.14
CA ILE A 270 -2.10 20.38 -8.57
C ILE A 270 -3.53 20.02 -9.05
N GLU A 271 -4.52 20.81 -8.64
CA GLU A 271 -5.97 20.60 -8.78
C GLU A 271 -6.61 19.48 -7.92
N GLY A 272 -5.80 18.58 -7.35
CA GLY A 272 -6.18 17.45 -6.50
C GLY A 272 -6.67 17.77 -5.08
N ASP A 273 -6.56 16.81 -4.15
CA ASP A 273 -7.15 16.92 -2.82
C ASP A 273 -6.26 17.54 -1.72
N ASP A 274 -4.94 17.62 -1.93
CA ASP A 274 -4.05 18.50 -1.17
C ASP A 274 -3.52 19.72 -1.95
N ARG A 275 -3.13 19.56 -3.23
CA ARG A 275 -2.67 20.63 -4.14
C ARG A 275 -1.32 21.30 -3.84
N ASN A 276 -0.60 20.89 -2.80
CA ASN A 276 0.65 21.49 -2.34
C ASN A 276 1.91 20.72 -2.79
N VAL A 277 1.77 19.65 -3.58
CA VAL A 277 2.89 18.81 -4.05
C VAL A 277 3.05 18.91 -5.56
N PHE A 278 4.10 19.58 -6.00
CA PHE A 278 4.48 19.66 -7.41
C PHE A 278 5.96 20.01 -7.62
N PRO A 279 6.60 19.56 -8.72
CA PRO A 279 8.00 19.84 -9.00
C PRO A 279 8.23 21.24 -9.58
N TYR A 280 7.16 21.91 -10.01
CA TYR A 280 7.22 23.17 -10.75
C TYR A 280 7.55 24.38 -9.86
N THR A 281 7.98 25.48 -10.50
CA THR A 281 8.29 26.75 -9.82
C THR A 281 7.05 27.45 -9.26
N THR A 282 5.89 27.31 -9.92
CA THR A 282 4.60 27.86 -9.49
C THR A 282 3.43 26.92 -9.80
N TYR A 283 2.27 27.18 -9.21
CA TYR A 283 1.07 26.35 -9.31
C TYR A 283 0.53 26.15 -10.75
N ASP A 284 0.64 27.16 -11.62
CA ASP A 284 0.11 27.12 -12.99
C ASP A 284 1.13 26.63 -14.05
N GLU A 285 2.39 26.44 -13.65
CA GLU A 285 3.50 26.13 -14.55
C GLU A 285 3.65 24.62 -14.81
N ARG A 286 4.04 24.22 -16.03
CA ARG A 286 4.10 22.82 -16.51
C ARG A 286 5.40 22.48 -17.25
N SER A 287 6.31 23.44 -17.38
CA SER A 287 7.51 23.40 -18.22
C SER A 287 8.79 23.92 -17.52
N ARG A 288 8.67 24.37 -16.26
CA ARG A 288 9.74 24.97 -15.46
C ARG A 288 9.81 24.30 -14.09
N ILE A 289 10.96 23.74 -13.72
CA ILE A 289 11.15 22.94 -12.51
C ILE A 289 11.86 23.77 -11.43
N ASP A 290 11.42 23.64 -10.19
CA ASP A 290 12.09 24.19 -9.01
C ASP A 290 13.27 23.29 -8.63
N CYS A 291 14.48 23.74 -8.95
CA CYS A 291 15.70 22.98 -8.72
C CYS A 291 15.98 22.78 -7.24
N SER A 292 15.60 23.75 -6.40
CA SER A 292 15.89 23.78 -4.97
C SER A 292 14.98 22.83 -4.19
N LYS A 293 13.67 22.85 -4.48
CA LYS A 293 12.68 21.90 -3.98
C LYS A 293 13.03 20.47 -4.36
N MET A 294 13.41 20.23 -5.62
CA MET A 294 13.72 18.87 -6.12
C MET A 294 15.03 18.29 -5.55
N ASP A 295 16.10 19.09 -5.40
CA ASP A 295 17.32 18.64 -4.71
C ASP A 295 17.08 18.50 -3.17
N GLN A 296 16.02 19.08 -2.58
CA GLN A 296 15.60 18.81 -1.19
C GLN A 296 14.75 17.53 -1.05
N TRP A 297 13.90 17.20 -2.01
CA TRP A 297 13.21 15.90 -2.07
C TRP A 297 14.22 14.75 -2.13
N GLU A 298 15.26 14.91 -2.95
CA GLU A 298 16.41 13.99 -3.02
C GLU A 298 17.03 13.72 -1.63
N ILE A 299 17.19 14.75 -0.79
CA ILE A 299 17.77 14.57 0.56
C ILE A 299 16.92 13.62 1.41
N VAL A 300 15.59 13.66 1.28
CA VAL A 300 14.65 12.77 1.99
C VAL A 300 14.72 11.34 1.43
N PHE A 301 14.73 11.18 0.11
CA PHE A 301 14.78 9.87 -0.55
C PHE A 301 16.12 9.16 -0.33
N SER A 302 17.26 9.87 -0.47
CA SER A 302 18.59 9.41 -0.09
C SER A 302 18.74 9.10 1.40
N HIS A 303 17.81 9.54 2.26
CA HIS A 303 17.75 9.12 3.68
C HIS A 303 16.91 7.84 3.84
N GLY A 304 15.82 7.72 3.09
CA GLY A 304 15.00 6.50 2.97
C GLY A 304 15.81 5.26 2.58
N ASP A 305 16.62 5.34 1.52
CA ASP A 305 17.50 4.24 1.06
C ASP A 305 18.42 3.71 2.18
N LYS A 306 19.02 4.63 2.97
CA LYS A 306 19.92 4.30 4.10
C LYS A 306 19.18 3.62 5.26
N LEU A 307 17.90 3.94 5.43
CA LEU A 307 17.02 3.38 6.46
C LEU A 307 16.32 2.08 6.00
N GLY A 308 16.45 1.70 4.74
CA GLY A 308 15.76 0.54 4.16
C GLY A 308 14.27 0.79 3.92
N MET A 309 13.92 2.02 3.54
CA MET A 309 12.54 2.42 3.18
C MET A 309 12.37 2.40 1.67
N TYR A 310 11.51 1.51 1.17
CA TYR A 310 11.05 1.54 -0.21
C TYR A 310 10.32 2.87 -0.48
N LEU A 311 10.52 3.42 -1.68
CA LEU A 311 9.94 4.70 -2.10
C LEU A 311 8.79 4.45 -3.09
N HIS A 312 7.55 4.71 -2.67
CA HIS A 312 6.38 4.52 -3.54
C HIS A 312 5.96 5.84 -4.19
N PHE A 313 6.47 6.09 -5.41
CA PHE A 313 6.17 7.29 -6.20
C PHE A 313 4.78 7.17 -6.86
N LYS A 314 3.72 7.68 -6.22
CA LYS A 314 2.44 7.99 -6.89
C LYS A 314 2.67 9.23 -7.79
N THR A 315 2.48 9.13 -9.12
CA THR A 315 2.79 10.29 -9.98
C THR A 315 1.68 11.36 -9.98
N LEU A 316 0.41 10.99 -10.12
CA LEU A 316 -0.74 11.92 -10.21
C LEU A 316 -1.93 11.37 -9.40
N GLU A 317 -2.86 12.24 -8.99
CA GLU A 317 -4.17 11.91 -8.38
C GLU A 317 -5.27 11.80 -9.45
N CYS A 318 -6.39 11.12 -9.16
CA CYS A 318 -7.43 10.88 -10.17
C CYS A 318 -8.15 12.16 -10.68
N GLU A 319 -8.13 13.23 -9.89
CA GLU A 319 -8.52 14.60 -10.20
C GLU A 319 -7.65 15.22 -11.30
N ASN A 320 -6.36 14.88 -11.33
CA ASN A 320 -5.36 15.55 -12.16
C ASN A 320 -4.60 14.64 -13.13
N VAL A 321 -4.93 13.35 -13.24
CA VAL A 321 -4.33 12.43 -14.23
C VAL A 321 -4.31 12.97 -15.67
N ASN A 322 -5.25 13.84 -16.05
CA ASN A 322 -5.30 14.48 -17.37
C ASN A 322 -4.66 15.89 -17.44
N LEU A 323 -4.16 16.44 -16.33
CA LEU A 323 -3.56 17.78 -16.23
C LEU A 323 -2.41 18.00 -17.23
N LEU A 324 -1.55 16.99 -17.39
CA LEU A 324 -0.46 17.01 -18.37
C LEU A 324 -0.94 16.44 -19.71
N ASP A 325 -0.88 17.27 -20.74
CA ASP A 325 -1.20 16.95 -22.15
C ASP A 325 -2.58 16.30 -22.38
N ASN A 326 -3.61 16.63 -21.58
CA ASN A 326 -4.92 15.96 -21.61
C ASN A 326 -4.80 14.42 -21.49
N GLY A 327 -3.91 13.97 -20.60
CA GLY A 327 -3.65 12.55 -20.37
C GLY A 327 -2.80 11.86 -21.45
N GLN A 328 -2.27 12.56 -22.44
CA GLN A 328 -1.39 11.96 -23.45
C GLN A 328 0.06 11.86 -22.94
N MET A 329 0.88 11.04 -23.61
CA MET A 329 2.35 11.22 -23.57
C MET A 329 2.74 12.38 -24.49
N GLY A 330 2.37 13.60 -24.11
CA GLY A 330 2.82 14.82 -24.77
C GLY A 330 4.08 15.40 -24.12
N PRO A 331 4.50 16.61 -24.55
CA PRO A 331 5.72 17.24 -24.07
C PRO A 331 5.75 17.51 -22.56
N GLN A 332 4.62 17.83 -21.92
CA GLN A 332 4.59 18.15 -20.49
C GLN A 332 4.79 16.90 -19.62
N ARG A 333 4.10 15.79 -19.97
CA ARG A 333 4.22 14.50 -19.28
C ARG A 333 5.57 13.85 -19.54
N ALA A 334 6.06 13.91 -20.78
CA ALA A 334 7.39 13.41 -21.11
C ALA A 334 8.49 14.18 -20.34
N LEU A 335 8.38 15.52 -20.22
CA LEU A 335 9.31 16.31 -19.42
C LEU A 335 9.24 15.93 -17.93
N TYR A 336 8.03 15.87 -17.38
CA TYR A 336 7.80 15.54 -15.97
C TYR A 336 8.36 14.15 -15.62
N TYR A 337 8.04 13.12 -16.39
CA TYR A 337 8.59 11.77 -16.18
C TYR A 337 10.11 11.73 -16.41
N ARG A 338 10.64 12.46 -17.38
CA ARG A 338 12.10 12.57 -17.60
C ARG A 338 12.82 13.17 -16.39
N GLU A 339 12.31 14.26 -15.83
CA GLU A 339 12.91 14.92 -14.66
C GLU A 339 12.85 14.02 -13.41
N LEU A 340 11.75 13.28 -13.20
CA LEU A 340 11.68 12.26 -12.14
C LEU A 340 12.74 11.17 -12.32
N ILE A 341 12.90 10.62 -13.52
CA ILE A 341 13.91 9.58 -13.80
C ILE A 341 15.33 10.13 -13.65
N ALA A 342 15.63 11.32 -14.19
CA ALA A 342 16.95 11.94 -14.14
C ALA A 342 17.42 12.31 -12.72
N ARG A 343 16.49 12.72 -11.86
CA ARG A 343 16.79 13.08 -10.47
C ARG A 343 16.76 11.87 -9.54
N PHE A 344 15.70 11.05 -9.59
CA PHE A 344 15.41 10.05 -8.57
C PHE A 344 15.53 8.58 -9.04
N GLY A 345 15.61 8.31 -10.34
CA GLY A 345 15.64 6.94 -10.87
C GLY A 345 16.84 6.10 -10.42
N HIS A 346 17.86 6.69 -9.80
CA HIS A 346 19.03 5.99 -9.25
C HIS A 346 18.77 5.30 -7.90
N HIS A 347 17.62 5.52 -7.24
CA HIS A 347 17.28 4.87 -5.97
C HIS A 347 17.15 3.35 -6.13
N LEU A 348 17.34 2.60 -5.04
CA LEU A 348 17.50 1.14 -5.13
C LEU A 348 16.20 0.36 -4.98
N ALA A 349 15.21 0.88 -4.27
CA ALA A 349 13.95 0.17 -4.03
C ALA A 349 12.76 1.12 -4.16
N MET A 350 12.17 1.14 -5.36
CA MET A 350 11.05 2.00 -5.68
C MET A 350 10.14 1.36 -6.74
N ASN A 351 8.97 1.96 -6.94
CA ASN A 351 8.18 1.80 -8.15
C ASN A 351 8.02 3.13 -8.90
N TRP A 352 7.59 3.01 -10.15
CA TRP A 352 6.83 4.05 -10.83
C TRP A 352 5.35 3.64 -10.78
N ASN A 353 4.54 4.37 -10.02
CA ASN A 353 3.10 4.18 -10.00
C ASN A 353 2.43 5.25 -10.87
N LEU A 354 1.79 4.81 -11.96
CA LEU A 354 1.21 5.66 -13.01
C LEU A 354 0.20 6.70 -12.52
N GLY A 355 -0.36 6.49 -11.33
CA GLY A 355 -1.25 7.40 -10.64
C GLY A 355 -2.09 6.69 -9.60
N GLU A 356 -2.60 7.49 -8.67
CA GLU A 356 -3.68 7.19 -7.72
C GLU A 356 -5.04 7.30 -8.46
N GLU A 357 -6.03 6.52 -8.02
CA GLU A 357 -7.37 6.25 -8.62
C GLU A 357 -7.58 6.38 -10.17
N VAL A 358 -6.53 6.24 -11.00
CA VAL A 358 -6.52 6.43 -12.47
C VAL A 358 -7.77 5.93 -13.19
N GLY A 359 -8.56 6.85 -13.76
CA GLY A 359 -9.80 6.54 -14.48
C GLY A 359 -11.08 6.65 -13.64
N TYR A 360 -11.02 7.11 -12.38
CA TYR A 360 -12.19 7.23 -11.51
C TYR A 360 -12.96 8.55 -11.71
N VAL A 361 -12.32 9.71 -11.48
CA VAL A 361 -12.93 11.04 -11.71
C VAL A 361 -12.80 11.47 -13.18
N ASN A 362 -11.59 11.39 -13.74
CA ASN A 362 -11.33 11.68 -15.14
C ASN A 362 -11.22 10.39 -15.97
N GLU A 363 -11.78 10.38 -17.18
CA GLU A 363 -11.63 9.25 -18.11
C GLU A 363 -10.19 9.16 -18.64
N VAL A 364 -9.63 7.95 -18.63
CA VAL A 364 -8.29 7.63 -19.16
C VAL A 364 -8.37 6.30 -19.93
N SER A 365 -8.01 6.33 -21.21
CA SER A 365 -8.08 5.17 -22.09
C SER A 365 -7.00 4.12 -21.81
N THR A 366 -7.20 2.89 -22.32
CA THR A 366 -6.18 1.83 -22.29
C THR A 366 -4.88 2.29 -22.92
N GLU A 367 -4.96 2.95 -24.09
CA GLU A 367 -3.83 3.44 -24.88
C GLU A 367 -3.03 4.50 -24.12
N GLN A 368 -3.70 5.40 -23.39
CA GLN A 368 -3.03 6.40 -22.54
C GLN A 368 -2.23 5.71 -21.41
N LYS A 369 -2.87 4.81 -20.65
CA LYS A 369 -2.22 4.06 -19.55
C LYS A 369 -1.04 3.22 -20.07
N VAL A 370 -1.18 2.60 -21.24
CA VAL A 370 -0.11 1.84 -21.91
C VAL A 370 1.03 2.76 -22.36
N ALA A 371 0.73 3.95 -22.90
CA ALA A 371 1.76 4.92 -23.28
C ALA A 371 2.55 5.44 -22.07
N TRP A 372 1.90 5.74 -20.95
CA TRP A 372 2.58 6.14 -19.70
C TRP A 372 3.49 5.02 -19.17
N ALA A 373 3.00 3.77 -19.18
CA ALA A 373 3.77 2.60 -18.78
C ALA A 373 4.97 2.34 -19.70
N ASN A 374 4.79 2.50 -21.02
CA ASN A 374 5.86 2.37 -22.01
C ASN A 374 6.96 3.41 -21.82
N TYR A 375 6.60 4.65 -21.47
CA TYR A 375 7.60 5.70 -21.24
C TYR A 375 8.60 5.30 -20.16
N PHE A 376 8.12 4.92 -18.96
CA PHE A 376 8.99 4.42 -17.88
C PHE A 376 9.78 3.17 -18.29
N ALA A 377 9.14 2.20 -18.97
CA ALA A 377 9.80 0.97 -19.40
C ALA A 377 10.95 1.18 -20.41
N GLN A 378 10.89 2.27 -21.18
CA GLN A 378 11.89 2.65 -22.18
C GLN A 378 12.96 3.59 -21.63
N HIS A 379 12.60 4.50 -20.71
CA HIS A 379 13.44 5.63 -20.30
C HIS A 379 14.07 5.49 -18.92
N ASP A 380 13.57 4.62 -18.04
CA ASP A 380 14.27 4.27 -16.79
C ASP A 380 15.39 3.26 -17.11
N PRO A 381 16.67 3.65 -17.04
CA PRO A 381 17.79 2.77 -17.38
C PRO A 381 17.98 1.62 -16.38
N TYR A 382 17.29 1.66 -15.23
CA TYR A 382 17.35 0.64 -14.19
C TYR A 382 16.11 -0.27 -14.18
N HIS A 383 15.10 0.03 -15.00
CA HIS A 383 13.86 -0.73 -15.19
C HIS A 383 13.11 -1.05 -13.89
N HIS A 384 12.78 -0.03 -13.10
CA HIS A 384 12.06 -0.21 -11.84
C HIS A 384 10.65 -0.82 -11.99
N HIS A 385 10.13 -1.28 -10.85
CA HIS A 385 8.80 -1.88 -10.77
C HIS A 385 7.71 -0.89 -11.22
N ILE A 386 7.05 -1.15 -12.35
CA ILE A 386 5.95 -0.29 -12.83
C ILE A 386 4.60 -0.86 -12.38
N VAL A 387 3.78 -0.04 -11.72
CA VAL A 387 2.43 -0.37 -11.22
C VAL A 387 1.39 0.70 -11.56
N ILE A 388 0.13 0.41 -11.32
CA ILE A 388 -0.99 1.35 -11.35
C ILE A 388 -1.82 1.16 -10.07
N HIS A 389 -2.36 2.23 -9.49
CA HIS A 389 -3.22 2.17 -8.31
C HIS A 389 -4.71 2.30 -8.64
N ASN A 390 -5.56 1.46 -8.02
CA ASN A 390 -7.02 1.61 -8.09
C ASN A 390 -7.83 0.65 -7.20
N GLY A 391 -9.07 1.05 -6.91
CA GLY A 391 -10.17 0.16 -6.54
C GLY A 391 -10.95 -0.41 -7.74
N ASN A 392 -10.89 0.26 -8.89
CA ASN A 392 -11.43 -0.23 -10.16
C ASN A 392 -10.51 -1.29 -10.80
N LYS A 393 -10.89 -1.75 -12.00
CA LYS A 393 -10.34 -2.95 -12.63
C LYS A 393 -9.60 -2.62 -13.92
N HIS A 394 -8.27 -2.59 -13.85
CA HIS A 394 -7.40 -2.42 -15.02
C HIS A 394 -6.97 -3.78 -15.61
N TYR A 395 -7.95 -4.64 -15.94
CA TYR A 395 -7.67 -5.96 -16.54
C TYR A 395 -7.22 -5.89 -18.01
N ASP A 396 -7.47 -4.76 -18.66
CA ASP A 396 -7.00 -4.37 -19.99
C ASP A 396 -5.47 -4.25 -20.09
N LEU A 397 -4.77 -4.06 -18.97
CA LEU A 397 -3.31 -3.88 -18.93
C LEU A 397 -2.53 -5.18 -18.64
N LEU A 398 -3.21 -6.31 -18.47
CA LEU A 398 -2.61 -7.60 -18.07
C LEU A 398 -1.80 -8.27 -19.19
N GLY A 399 -0.75 -9.01 -18.80
CA GLY A 399 0.06 -9.78 -19.74
C GLY A 399 0.93 -8.89 -20.64
N ASP A 400 0.96 -9.20 -21.93
CA ASP A 400 1.71 -8.44 -22.95
C ASP A 400 1.02 -7.12 -23.35
N ALA A 401 -0.18 -6.83 -22.84
CA ALA A 401 -0.91 -5.60 -23.15
C ALA A 401 -0.26 -4.33 -22.57
N SER A 402 0.60 -4.46 -21.55
CA SER A 402 1.38 -3.34 -21.02
C SER A 402 2.70 -3.82 -20.38
N PRO A 403 3.70 -2.94 -20.22
CA PRO A 403 4.91 -3.26 -19.48
C PRO A 403 4.68 -3.36 -17.97
N LEU A 404 3.49 -3.05 -17.42
CA LEU A 404 3.20 -3.15 -15.97
C LEU A 404 3.60 -4.52 -15.39
N THR A 405 4.23 -4.47 -14.22
CA THR A 405 4.77 -5.63 -13.50
C THR A 405 4.05 -5.88 -12.17
N GLY A 406 3.15 -4.98 -11.77
CA GLY A 406 2.32 -5.14 -10.58
C GLY A 406 1.06 -4.29 -10.57
N PHE A 407 0.28 -4.46 -9.50
CA PHE A 407 -0.91 -3.67 -9.21
C PHE A 407 -0.89 -3.20 -7.76
N SER A 408 -1.15 -1.91 -7.54
CA SER A 408 -1.30 -1.32 -6.22
C SER A 408 -2.80 -1.32 -5.88
N LEU A 409 -3.22 -2.20 -4.98
CA LEU A 409 -4.63 -2.45 -4.74
C LEU A 409 -5.22 -1.50 -3.69
N GLN A 410 -6.35 -0.89 -4.04
CA GLN A 410 -7.29 -0.25 -3.12
C GLN A 410 -8.43 -1.21 -2.74
N THR A 411 -9.10 -0.94 -1.62
CA THR A 411 -10.37 -1.59 -1.26
C THR A 411 -11.39 -0.60 -0.71
N SER A 412 -12.57 -1.10 -0.30
CA SER A 412 -13.75 -0.25 -0.05
C SER A 412 -14.62 -0.69 1.13
N GLN A 413 -14.04 -1.25 2.20
CA GLN A 413 -14.76 -1.65 3.42
C GLN A 413 -13.92 -1.42 4.70
N GLU A 414 -14.48 -0.69 5.68
CA GLU A 414 -14.04 -0.57 7.10
C GLU A 414 -13.56 -1.87 7.78
N ASP A 415 -14.18 -3.02 7.49
CA ASP A 415 -13.74 -4.32 8.05
C ASP A 415 -12.60 -5.00 7.25
N PHE A 416 -12.09 -4.34 6.21
CA PHE A 416 -11.00 -4.77 5.33
C PHE A 416 -11.24 -6.12 4.61
N LYS A 417 -12.45 -6.70 4.65
CA LYS A 417 -12.69 -8.09 4.22
C LYS A 417 -12.41 -8.39 2.74
N HIS A 418 -12.29 -7.37 1.89
CA HIS A 418 -12.06 -7.52 0.46
C HIS A 418 -10.58 -7.73 0.09
N VAL A 419 -9.61 -7.29 0.92
CA VAL A 419 -8.17 -7.25 0.57
C VAL A 419 -7.66 -8.60 0.06
N HIS A 420 -7.84 -9.67 0.84
CA HIS A 420 -7.42 -11.02 0.46
C HIS A 420 -8.06 -11.49 -0.87
N GLY A 421 -9.37 -11.32 -1.02
CA GLY A 421 -10.12 -11.78 -2.20
C GLY A 421 -9.77 -11.02 -3.49
N SER A 422 -9.55 -9.71 -3.39
CA SER A 422 -9.11 -8.87 -4.51
C SER A 422 -7.64 -9.12 -4.88
N THR A 423 -6.76 -9.29 -3.89
CA THR A 423 -5.36 -9.69 -4.10
C THR A 423 -5.29 -11.00 -4.88
N LEU A 424 -6.03 -12.04 -4.46
CA LEU A 424 -6.14 -13.30 -5.20
C LEU A 424 -6.66 -13.15 -6.62
N ASN A 425 -7.48 -12.13 -6.91
CA ASN A 425 -8.02 -11.92 -8.24
C ASN A 425 -6.93 -11.48 -9.22
N TYR A 426 -6.12 -10.48 -8.84
CA TYR A 426 -5.02 -9.99 -9.66
C TYR A 426 -3.87 -11.01 -9.78
N LEU A 427 -3.51 -11.70 -8.69
CA LEU A 427 -2.49 -12.77 -8.73
C LEU A 427 -2.88 -13.88 -9.73
N ARG A 428 -4.12 -14.37 -9.68
CA ARG A 428 -4.59 -15.42 -10.59
C ARG A 428 -4.77 -14.94 -12.04
N ARG A 429 -5.22 -13.70 -12.24
CA ARG A 429 -5.39 -13.11 -13.58
C ARG A 429 -4.07 -12.83 -14.29
N SER A 430 -3.09 -12.29 -13.59
CA SER A 430 -1.77 -11.97 -14.14
C SER A 430 -1.01 -13.23 -14.58
N VAL A 431 -1.05 -14.30 -13.78
CA VAL A 431 -0.56 -15.64 -14.20
C VAL A 431 -1.32 -16.17 -15.41
N ALA A 432 -2.66 -16.05 -15.44
CA ALA A 432 -3.46 -16.49 -16.59
C ALA A 432 -3.22 -15.67 -17.88
N ALA A 433 -2.70 -14.44 -17.75
CA ALA A 433 -2.26 -13.58 -18.84
C ALA A 433 -0.75 -13.73 -19.16
N GLY A 434 -0.07 -14.73 -18.59
CA GLY A 434 1.33 -15.05 -18.90
C GLY A 434 2.40 -14.29 -18.12
N LYS A 435 2.03 -13.22 -17.38
CA LYS A 435 2.97 -12.31 -16.71
C LYS A 435 2.61 -12.16 -15.23
N PRO A 436 3.19 -12.96 -14.30
CA PRO A 436 2.84 -12.93 -12.88
C PRO A 436 3.11 -11.55 -12.25
N TRP A 437 2.07 -10.87 -11.80
CA TRP A 437 2.18 -9.53 -11.20
C TRP A 437 2.51 -9.58 -9.71
N VAL A 438 3.31 -8.63 -9.26
CA VAL A 438 3.43 -8.28 -7.83
C VAL A 438 2.15 -7.55 -7.42
N VAL A 439 1.52 -7.95 -6.31
CA VAL A 439 0.25 -7.33 -5.87
C VAL A 439 0.30 -6.99 -4.38
N ALA A 440 0.47 -5.71 -4.08
CA ALA A 440 0.33 -5.16 -2.74
C ALA A 440 -1.09 -4.59 -2.55
N CYS A 441 -1.50 -4.34 -1.31
CA CYS A 441 -2.71 -3.58 -1.01
C CYS A 441 -2.33 -2.32 -0.25
N ASP A 442 -2.26 -1.21 -0.97
CA ASP A 442 -1.65 0.02 -0.48
C ASP A 442 -2.69 0.99 0.10
N GLU A 443 -3.94 0.87 -0.35
CA GLU A 443 -5.10 1.50 0.26
C GLU A 443 -6.12 0.44 0.72
N PRO A 444 -5.79 -0.33 1.78
CA PRO A 444 -6.75 -1.19 2.45
C PRO A 444 -7.83 -0.31 3.12
N GLY A 445 -9.04 -0.83 3.35
CA GLY A 445 -10.09 -0.17 4.15
C GLY A 445 -11.17 0.50 3.31
N ASP A 446 -11.70 1.65 3.73
CA ASP A 446 -12.49 2.56 2.89
C ASP A 446 -12.10 4.04 3.10
N ALA A 447 -12.54 4.91 2.19
CA ALA A 447 -12.22 6.33 2.14
C ALA A 447 -12.49 7.11 3.44
N GLN A 448 -13.35 6.61 4.34
CA GLN A 448 -13.83 7.34 5.52
C GLN A 448 -13.31 6.75 6.83
N HIS A 449 -13.21 5.42 6.91
CA HIS A 449 -12.93 4.63 8.12
C HIS A 449 -11.93 3.49 7.82
N SER A 450 -10.78 3.80 7.20
CA SER A 450 -9.69 2.84 6.99
C SER A 450 -8.88 2.63 8.29
N LEU A 451 -7.55 2.82 8.29
CA LEU A 451 -6.76 2.71 9.50
C LEU A 451 -7.04 3.94 10.38
N ILE A 452 -7.99 3.80 11.29
CA ILE A 452 -8.31 4.82 12.28
C ILE A 452 -7.20 4.89 13.37
N PRO A 453 -7.12 5.96 14.17
CA PRO A 453 -6.11 6.08 15.23
C PRO A 453 -6.21 5.00 16.33
N ASP A 454 -5.11 4.78 17.04
CA ASP A 454 -5.01 3.93 18.24
C ASP A 454 -5.98 4.35 19.37
N ALA A 455 -6.45 5.60 19.35
CA ALA A 455 -7.46 6.08 20.28
C ALA A 455 -8.88 5.53 19.98
N ASP A 456 -9.14 5.16 18.72
CA ASP A 456 -10.45 4.69 18.23
C ASP A 456 -10.47 3.15 18.03
N ASP A 457 -9.41 2.55 17.47
CA ASP A 457 -9.14 1.10 17.56
C ASP A 457 -7.73 0.84 18.15
N PRO A 458 -7.60 0.66 19.49
CA PRO A 458 -6.32 0.32 20.13
C PRO A 458 -5.84 -1.11 19.84
N THR A 459 -6.60 -1.92 19.09
CA THR A 459 -6.30 -3.34 18.86
C THR A 459 -5.89 -3.67 17.42
N HIS A 460 -6.34 -2.86 16.45
CA HIS A 460 -6.20 -3.08 15.01
C HIS A 460 -6.60 -4.49 14.57
N ASP A 461 -7.65 -5.03 15.19
CA ASP A 461 -8.05 -6.42 15.05
C ASP A 461 -8.49 -6.75 13.61
N ASN A 462 -9.22 -5.83 12.96
CA ASN A 462 -9.59 -5.97 11.55
C ASN A 462 -8.42 -5.66 10.58
N PRO A 463 -7.70 -4.52 10.69
CA PRO A 463 -6.50 -4.25 9.90
C PRO A 463 -5.53 -5.44 9.87
N ARG A 464 -5.13 -5.96 11.04
CA ARG A 464 -4.23 -7.10 11.16
C ARG A 464 -4.80 -8.35 10.47
N LYS A 465 -6.02 -8.76 10.83
CA LYS A 465 -6.59 -10.07 10.41
C LYS A 465 -7.06 -10.11 8.97
N ASN A 466 -7.45 -8.98 8.39
CA ASN A 466 -8.17 -8.92 7.13
C ASN A 466 -7.38 -8.19 6.02
N ALA A 467 -6.56 -7.19 6.37
CA ALA A 467 -5.66 -6.52 5.41
C ALA A 467 -4.23 -7.08 5.44
N LEU A 468 -3.47 -6.90 6.54
CA LEU A 468 -2.04 -7.28 6.62
C LEU A 468 -1.82 -8.77 6.33
N TRP A 469 -2.35 -9.64 7.20
CA TRP A 469 -2.30 -11.08 6.98
C TRP A 469 -3.21 -11.52 5.83
N GLY A 470 -4.18 -10.69 5.43
CA GLY A 470 -5.03 -10.93 4.26
C GLY A 470 -4.25 -10.92 2.95
N ASN A 471 -3.50 -9.85 2.66
CA ASN A 471 -2.69 -9.75 1.44
C ASN A 471 -1.56 -10.79 1.43
N ILE A 472 -0.77 -10.89 2.51
CA ILE A 472 0.39 -11.79 2.54
C ILE A 472 -0.05 -13.26 2.39
N MET A 473 -1.13 -13.68 3.05
CA MET A 473 -1.64 -15.05 2.93
C MET A 473 -2.43 -15.32 1.63
N ALA A 474 -2.74 -14.29 0.84
CA ALA A 474 -3.15 -14.46 -0.55
C ALA A 474 -1.96 -14.76 -1.48
N GLY A 475 -0.72 -14.53 -1.02
CA GLY A 475 0.49 -14.55 -1.84
C GLY A 475 0.85 -13.17 -2.41
N GLY A 476 0.28 -12.09 -1.87
CA GLY A 476 0.61 -10.72 -2.23
C GLY A 476 1.93 -10.24 -1.61
N ALA A 477 2.33 -9.01 -1.94
CA ALA A 477 3.62 -8.42 -1.61
C ALA A 477 3.66 -7.61 -0.31
N GLY A 478 2.54 -7.51 0.41
CA GLY A 478 2.40 -6.72 1.62
C GLY A 478 1.35 -5.62 1.49
N VAL A 479 1.42 -4.64 2.40
CA VAL A 479 0.43 -3.54 2.50
C VAL A 479 1.11 -2.21 2.77
N GLU A 480 0.45 -1.14 2.36
CA GLU A 480 0.64 0.19 2.94
C GLU A 480 -0.68 0.61 3.62
N TRP A 481 -0.66 1.71 4.38
CA TRP A 481 -1.76 2.07 5.26
C TRP A 481 -2.28 3.47 4.98
N TYR A 482 -3.51 3.52 4.48
CA TYR A 482 -4.32 4.72 4.29
C TYR A 482 -5.19 5.05 5.52
N PHE A 483 -5.46 6.33 5.79
CA PHE A 483 -6.04 6.79 7.06
C PHE A 483 -7.52 7.15 7.03
N GLY A 484 -8.07 7.49 5.86
CA GLY A 484 -9.45 7.95 5.72
C GLY A 484 -9.69 9.37 6.23
N TYR A 485 -10.79 9.99 5.79
CA TYR A 485 -11.04 11.42 5.98
C TYR A 485 -11.70 11.83 7.32
N LYS A 486 -12.36 10.92 8.05
CA LYS A 486 -13.23 11.31 9.19
C LYS A 486 -12.57 11.38 10.57
N HIS A 487 -11.38 10.81 10.74
CA HIS A 487 -10.74 10.67 12.05
C HIS A 487 -9.61 11.70 12.23
N ALA A 488 -9.18 11.92 13.47
CA ALA A 488 -8.02 12.75 13.77
C ALA A 488 -6.77 12.17 13.09
N HIS A 489 -5.87 13.03 12.63
CA HIS A 489 -4.75 12.62 11.77
C HIS A 489 -5.29 11.81 10.56
N SER A 490 -6.26 12.41 9.84
CA SER A 490 -6.74 11.90 8.55
C SER A 490 -5.62 11.90 7.53
N ASP A 491 -5.86 11.35 6.34
CA ASP A 491 -4.88 11.36 5.26
C ASP A 491 -4.29 12.77 5.00
N LEU A 492 -5.10 13.72 4.51
CA LEU A 492 -4.64 15.09 4.26
C LEU A 492 -4.11 15.84 5.50
N THR A 493 -4.54 15.46 6.72
CA THR A 493 -4.23 16.22 7.96
C THR A 493 -3.18 15.60 8.88
N CYS A 494 -2.62 14.44 8.55
CA CYS A 494 -1.63 13.80 9.42
C CYS A 494 -0.33 14.64 9.52
N GLN A 495 0.16 14.80 10.75
CA GLN A 495 1.39 15.50 11.15
C GLN A 495 2.21 14.70 12.20
N ASP A 496 1.70 13.55 12.65
CA ASP A 496 2.35 12.66 13.64
C ASP A 496 1.91 11.21 13.40
N PHE A 497 2.86 10.35 13.07
CA PHE A 497 2.63 8.92 12.87
C PHE A 497 2.41 8.15 14.18
N ARG A 498 2.70 8.74 15.36
CA ARG A 498 2.43 8.10 16.68
C ARG A 498 0.96 7.82 16.94
N ALA A 499 0.04 8.49 16.22
CA ALA A 499 -1.39 8.24 16.30
C ALA A 499 -1.79 6.77 15.97
N ARG A 500 -0.89 5.97 15.38
CA ARG A 500 -1.14 4.59 14.91
C ARG A 500 -0.01 3.60 15.30
N GLU A 501 0.72 3.88 16.39
CA GLU A 501 1.91 3.12 16.80
C GLU A 501 1.65 1.61 16.98
N ASN A 502 0.46 1.23 17.48
CA ASN A 502 0.09 -0.18 17.62
C ASN A 502 0.00 -0.91 16.26
N MET A 503 -0.40 -0.23 15.18
CA MET A 503 -0.40 -0.83 13.84
C MET A 503 1.00 -0.91 13.24
N TRP A 504 1.90 0.04 13.54
CA TRP A 504 3.30 -0.05 13.09
C TRP A 504 3.99 -1.25 13.72
N LYS A 505 3.82 -1.43 15.03
CA LYS A 505 4.30 -2.59 15.76
C LYS A 505 3.75 -3.91 15.19
N GLN A 506 2.45 -3.99 14.93
CA GLN A 506 1.82 -5.20 14.36
C GLN A 506 2.25 -5.46 12.90
N SER A 507 2.56 -4.41 12.14
CA SER A 507 3.11 -4.49 10.78
C SER A 507 4.55 -5.04 10.80
N SER A 508 5.40 -4.48 11.66
CA SER A 508 6.77 -4.94 11.90
C SER A 508 6.79 -6.41 12.33
N ILE A 509 5.98 -6.80 13.32
CA ILE A 509 5.83 -8.20 13.80
C ILE A 509 5.58 -9.19 12.66
N ALA A 510 4.84 -8.81 11.60
CA ALA A 510 4.67 -9.66 10.43
C ALA A 510 5.93 -9.74 9.55
N LEU A 511 6.60 -8.63 9.26
CA LEU A 511 7.86 -8.63 8.50
C LEU A 511 8.96 -9.44 9.21
N GLU A 512 9.10 -9.26 10.53
CA GLU A 512 10.07 -9.99 11.36
C GLU A 512 9.79 -11.50 11.35
N PHE A 513 8.52 -11.90 11.43
CA PHE A 513 8.12 -13.31 11.35
C PHE A 513 8.59 -14.00 10.06
N PHE A 514 8.35 -13.39 8.90
CA PHE A 514 8.76 -13.99 7.60
C PHE A 514 10.28 -14.05 7.46
N ARG A 515 10.98 -13.01 7.94
CA ARG A 515 12.46 -12.91 7.99
C ARG A 515 13.08 -14.00 8.88
N ASP A 516 12.68 -14.06 10.15
CA ASP A 516 13.38 -14.84 11.17
C ASP A 516 13.03 -16.33 11.12
N GLN A 517 11.81 -16.67 10.70
CA GLN A 517 11.44 -18.05 10.37
C GLN A 517 11.91 -18.49 8.98
N LYS A 518 12.57 -17.60 8.22
CA LYS A 518 13.15 -17.85 6.88
C LYS A 518 12.14 -18.46 5.89
N ILE A 519 10.94 -17.90 5.89
CA ILE A 519 9.80 -18.46 5.16
C ILE A 519 9.93 -18.18 3.66
N PRO A 520 9.89 -19.19 2.77
CA PRO A 520 10.14 -19.00 1.34
C PRO A 520 8.89 -18.51 0.59
N PHE A 521 8.29 -17.40 1.06
CA PHE A 521 7.00 -16.90 0.57
C PHE A 521 6.94 -16.70 -0.95
N TRP A 522 8.06 -16.36 -1.58
CA TRP A 522 8.27 -16.23 -3.03
C TRP A 522 8.15 -17.53 -3.84
N ASN A 523 8.01 -18.68 -3.18
CA ASN A 523 7.69 -19.99 -3.77
C ASN A 523 6.32 -20.53 -3.30
N MET A 524 5.66 -19.84 -2.36
CA MET A 524 4.40 -20.29 -1.76
C MET A 524 3.21 -19.62 -2.47
N THR A 525 2.08 -20.30 -2.48
CA THR A 525 0.83 -19.80 -3.10
C THR A 525 -0.37 -20.01 -2.19
N ASN A 526 -1.45 -19.28 -2.45
CA ASN A 526 -2.69 -19.41 -1.69
C ASN A 526 -3.29 -20.82 -1.77
N ALA A 527 -3.60 -21.37 -0.60
CA ALA A 527 -3.96 -22.76 -0.39
C ALA A 527 -5.17 -22.93 0.56
N ASP A 528 -6.05 -21.93 0.71
CA ASP A 528 -7.25 -21.98 1.58
C ASP A 528 -8.12 -23.23 1.37
N LYS A 529 -8.10 -23.79 0.15
CA LYS A 529 -8.73 -25.07 -0.23
C LYS A 529 -8.34 -26.24 0.70
N LEU A 530 -7.22 -26.15 1.40
CA LEU A 530 -6.71 -27.14 2.34
C LEU A 530 -7.25 -26.91 3.77
N LEU A 531 -7.80 -25.73 4.08
CA LEU A 531 -8.38 -25.48 5.40
C LEU A 531 -9.76 -26.11 5.53
N LEU A 532 -9.96 -26.83 6.62
CA LEU A 532 -11.26 -27.35 7.03
C LEU A 532 -12.04 -26.32 7.87
N SER A 533 -11.39 -25.20 8.23
CA SER A 533 -11.98 -23.99 8.81
C SER A 533 -12.12 -22.87 7.78
N LYS A 534 -13.24 -22.15 7.84
CA LYS A 534 -13.58 -21.03 6.94
C LYS A 534 -13.25 -19.65 7.54
N ASP A 535 -12.46 -19.63 8.59
CA ASP A 535 -12.20 -18.46 9.44
C ASP A 535 -10.68 -18.25 9.61
N GLY A 536 -10.01 -18.19 8.46
CA GLY A 536 -8.55 -18.15 8.34
C GLY A 536 -8.10 -18.23 6.88
N TYR A 537 -6.79 -18.16 6.68
CA TYR A 537 -6.13 -18.22 5.38
C TYR A 537 -4.98 -19.23 5.41
N CYS A 538 -4.68 -19.85 4.26
CA CYS A 538 -3.52 -20.73 4.10
C CYS A 538 -2.64 -20.31 2.93
N LEU A 539 -1.34 -20.30 3.17
CA LEU A 539 -0.29 -20.05 2.17
C LEU A 539 0.66 -21.26 2.22
N ALA A 540 0.97 -21.86 1.08
CA ALA A 540 1.71 -23.12 1.05
C ALA A 540 2.65 -23.28 -0.16
N GLU A 541 3.78 -23.95 0.06
CA GLU A 541 4.45 -24.75 -0.96
C GLU A 541 4.00 -26.21 -0.69
N GLU A 542 2.99 -26.69 -1.44
CA GLU A 542 2.33 -27.98 -1.17
C GLU A 542 3.34 -29.13 -1.09
N GLY A 543 3.26 -29.93 -0.01
CA GLY A 543 4.17 -31.02 0.31
C GLY A 543 5.42 -30.61 1.11
N LYS A 544 5.71 -29.31 1.26
CA LYS A 544 6.97 -28.81 1.86
C LYS A 544 6.81 -27.77 2.96
N PHE A 545 5.82 -26.87 2.89
CA PHE A 545 5.64 -25.84 3.93
C PHE A 545 4.23 -25.27 3.86
N TYR A 546 3.58 -25.11 5.01
CA TYR A 546 2.27 -24.47 5.11
C TYR A 546 2.28 -23.45 6.25
N LEU A 547 1.68 -22.30 6.00
CA LEU A 547 1.21 -21.37 7.02
C LEU A 547 -0.31 -21.43 7.07
N VAL A 548 -0.86 -21.35 8.29
CA VAL A 548 -2.29 -21.19 8.52
C VAL A 548 -2.51 -20.02 9.46
N PHE A 549 -2.98 -18.89 8.92
CA PHE A 549 -3.45 -17.76 9.73
C PHE A 549 -4.90 -18.05 10.14
N ALA A 550 -5.11 -18.57 11.33
CA ALA A 550 -6.45 -18.76 11.88
C ALA A 550 -6.89 -17.46 12.58
N LYS A 551 -8.07 -16.93 12.25
CA LYS A 551 -8.63 -15.73 12.92
C LYS A 551 -9.13 -16.03 14.32
N ARG A 552 -9.47 -17.30 14.56
CA ARG A 552 -9.73 -17.93 15.87
C ARG A 552 -9.15 -19.34 15.85
N ALA A 553 -8.22 -19.62 16.74
CA ALA A 553 -7.42 -20.84 16.72
C ALA A 553 -8.10 -22.08 17.35
N SER A 554 -9.30 -21.94 17.89
CA SER A 554 -9.98 -22.98 18.68
C SER A 554 -10.39 -24.24 17.90
N GLU A 555 -10.55 -24.16 16.57
CA GLU A 555 -10.73 -25.31 15.67
C GLU A 555 -9.96 -25.12 14.36
N VAL A 556 -8.64 -25.35 14.37
CA VAL A 556 -7.79 -25.35 13.17
C VAL A 556 -7.50 -26.77 12.71
N ALA A 557 -7.84 -27.07 11.45
CA ALA A 557 -7.54 -28.36 10.83
C ALA A 557 -7.26 -28.19 9.32
N ILE A 558 -6.35 -29.02 8.81
CA ILE A 558 -5.79 -28.91 7.46
C ILE A 558 -5.85 -30.26 6.73
N ASP A 559 -6.00 -30.19 5.39
CA ASP A 559 -5.91 -31.31 4.46
C ASP A 559 -4.47 -31.50 3.97
N LEU A 560 -3.82 -32.56 4.43
CA LEU A 560 -2.49 -33.01 4.03
C LEU A 560 -2.56 -34.34 3.25
N ALA A 561 -3.71 -34.67 2.63
CA ALA A 561 -3.89 -35.91 1.88
C ALA A 561 -3.00 -36.05 0.62
N LYS A 562 -2.29 -34.98 0.22
CA LYS A 562 -1.30 -34.95 -0.86
C LYS A 562 0.14 -34.73 -0.39
N ALA A 563 0.37 -34.73 0.92
CA ALA A 563 1.70 -34.57 1.50
C ALA A 563 2.13 -35.88 2.18
N ASP A 564 3.42 -36.18 2.11
CA ASP A 564 4.02 -37.37 2.72
C ASP A 564 4.94 -37.00 3.89
N GLY A 565 5.31 -37.98 4.71
CA GLY A 565 6.23 -37.79 5.85
C GLY A 565 5.54 -37.31 7.13
N VAL A 566 6.27 -36.54 7.93
CA VAL A 566 5.83 -35.96 9.21
C VAL A 566 6.16 -34.47 9.21
N PHE A 567 5.22 -33.65 9.66
CA PHE A 567 5.35 -32.20 9.77
C PHE A 567 5.23 -31.79 11.24
N GLU A 568 6.15 -30.96 11.71
CA GLU A 568 6.05 -30.24 12.97
C GLU A 568 4.96 -29.17 12.91
N VAL A 569 4.29 -28.94 14.04
CA VAL A 569 3.32 -27.85 14.22
C VAL A 569 3.85 -26.88 15.27
N HIS A 570 4.05 -25.63 14.86
CA HIS A 570 4.45 -24.51 15.74
C HIS A 570 3.43 -23.38 15.64
N TRP A 571 3.31 -22.57 16.68
CA TRP A 571 2.34 -21.48 16.78
C TRP A 571 3.04 -20.14 17.04
N PHE A 572 2.66 -19.10 16.31
CA PHE A 572 3.16 -17.73 16.45
C PHE A 572 2.01 -16.76 16.73
N ASN A 573 2.24 -15.81 17.63
CA ASN A 573 1.24 -14.85 18.08
C ASN A 573 1.34 -13.53 17.27
N PRO A 574 0.49 -13.29 16.26
CA PRO A 574 0.55 -12.09 15.41
C PRO A 574 0.23 -10.78 16.15
N ARG A 575 -0.27 -10.84 17.40
CA ARG A 575 -0.51 -9.66 18.25
C ARG A 575 0.75 -9.16 18.98
N GLN A 576 1.70 -10.06 19.26
CA GLN A 576 2.79 -9.83 20.22
C GLN A 576 4.18 -10.10 19.64
N GLY A 577 4.29 -10.92 18.59
CA GLY A 577 5.58 -11.36 18.06
C GLY A 577 6.28 -12.36 18.99
N GLY A 578 7.62 -12.37 18.94
CA GLY A 578 8.47 -13.26 19.71
C GLY A 578 8.60 -14.67 19.11
N ASP A 579 9.14 -15.60 19.90
CA ASP A 579 9.44 -16.96 19.45
C ASP A 579 8.19 -17.78 19.08
N VAL A 580 8.41 -18.75 18.18
CA VAL A 580 7.42 -19.77 17.81
C VAL A 580 7.31 -20.84 18.89
N GLN A 581 6.08 -21.26 19.20
CA GLN A 581 5.76 -22.01 20.41
C GLN A 581 5.08 -23.35 20.08
N ILE A 582 5.27 -24.35 20.95
CA ILE A 582 4.65 -25.67 20.82
C ILE A 582 3.24 -25.64 21.42
N GLY A 583 2.24 -26.05 20.64
CA GLY A 583 0.83 -26.08 21.08
C GLY A 583 0.43 -27.39 21.75
N SER A 584 -0.87 -27.69 21.76
CA SER A 584 -1.39 -28.99 22.24
C SER A 584 -1.04 -30.16 21.31
N VAL A 585 -0.56 -29.87 20.10
CA VAL A 585 -0.06 -30.81 19.09
C VAL A 585 1.35 -30.37 18.70
N GLU A 586 2.25 -31.34 18.59
CA GLU A 586 3.66 -31.16 18.24
C GLU A 586 3.93 -31.48 16.77
N ALA A 587 3.19 -32.45 16.21
CA ALA A 587 3.35 -32.89 14.83
C ALA A 587 2.06 -33.46 14.22
N VAL A 588 2.00 -33.51 12.89
CA VAL A 588 0.98 -34.22 12.10
C VAL A 588 1.68 -35.10 11.06
N LYS A 589 1.05 -36.22 10.69
CA LYS A 589 1.54 -37.09 9.62
C LYS A 589 0.92 -36.65 8.28
N GLY A 590 1.63 -36.85 7.17
CA GLY A 590 1.05 -36.74 5.84
C GLY A 590 -0.01 -37.81 5.53
N GLY A 591 -0.70 -37.67 4.40
CA GLY A 591 -1.64 -38.66 3.87
C GLY A 591 -3.07 -38.59 4.43
N GLY A 592 -3.48 -37.47 5.04
CA GLY A 592 -4.81 -37.34 5.63
C GLY A 592 -5.19 -35.93 6.08
N LYS A 593 -6.33 -35.83 6.77
CA LYS A 593 -6.89 -34.59 7.33
C LYS A 593 -6.66 -34.57 8.83
N TYR A 594 -6.05 -33.50 9.36
CA TYR A 594 -5.58 -33.46 10.76
C TYR A 594 -5.92 -32.15 11.46
N SER A 595 -6.19 -32.23 12.75
CA SER A 595 -6.22 -31.07 13.64
C SER A 595 -4.79 -30.58 13.92
N LEU A 596 -4.59 -29.27 13.89
CA LEU A 596 -3.33 -28.63 14.32
C LEU A 596 -3.28 -28.40 15.85
N GLY A 597 -4.31 -28.86 16.57
CA GLY A 597 -4.43 -28.67 18.01
C GLY A 597 -4.82 -27.24 18.39
N GLN A 598 -4.47 -26.87 19.62
CA GLN A 598 -4.63 -25.53 20.18
C GLN A 598 -3.27 -24.83 20.27
N PRO A 599 -3.21 -23.49 20.14
CA PRO A 599 -2.04 -22.71 20.54
C PRO A 599 -1.84 -22.76 22.08
N PRO A 600 -0.71 -22.27 22.60
CA PRO A 600 -0.41 -22.30 24.05
C PRO A 600 -1.38 -21.50 24.92
N ALA A 601 -1.97 -20.44 24.38
CA ALA A 601 -2.91 -19.54 25.05
C ALA A 601 -3.89 -18.92 24.03
N ASP A 602 -4.88 -18.16 24.49
CA ASP A 602 -5.74 -17.32 23.65
C ASP A 602 -6.35 -18.04 22.42
N ALA A 603 -6.86 -19.25 22.61
CA ALA A 603 -7.39 -20.07 21.50
C ALA A 603 -8.62 -19.44 20.81
N ASP A 604 -9.33 -18.52 21.46
CA ASP A 604 -10.40 -17.74 20.83
C ASP A 604 -9.91 -16.58 19.96
N LYS A 605 -8.59 -16.34 19.90
CA LYS A 605 -7.93 -15.26 19.15
C LYS A 605 -7.17 -15.78 17.92
N ASP A 606 -6.58 -14.85 17.18
CA ASP A 606 -5.86 -15.10 15.95
C ASP A 606 -4.44 -15.66 16.19
N TRP A 607 -4.04 -16.68 15.43
CA TRP A 607 -2.71 -17.28 15.52
C TRP A 607 -2.25 -17.78 14.16
N VAL A 608 -0.93 -17.77 13.94
CA VAL A 608 -0.30 -18.41 12.79
C VAL A 608 0.20 -19.79 13.22
N ALA A 609 -0.33 -20.85 12.63
CA ALA A 609 0.29 -22.17 12.69
C ALA A 609 1.31 -22.31 11.53
N ILE A 610 2.53 -22.73 11.86
CA ILE A 610 3.56 -23.16 10.93
C ILE A 610 3.53 -24.68 10.88
N VAL A 611 3.35 -25.26 9.70
CA VAL A 611 3.40 -26.70 9.46
C VAL A 611 4.52 -26.99 8.47
N LYS A 612 5.63 -27.53 8.99
CA LYS A 612 6.90 -27.72 8.24
C LYS A 612 7.48 -29.13 8.49
N PRO A 613 8.18 -29.76 7.53
CA PRO A 613 8.79 -31.07 7.71
C PRO A 613 9.57 -31.19 9.01
N ALA A 614 9.40 -32.32 9.69
CA ALA A 614 10.13 -32.62 10.91
C ALA A 614 11.63 -32.79 10.62
N ALA A 615 12.47 -32.34 11.56
CA ALA A 615 13.90 -32.61 11.50
C ALA A 615 14.18 -34.12 11.62
N ASP A 616 15.16 -34.61 10.85
CA ASP A 616 15.51 -36.04 10.83
C ASP A 616 15.83 -36.58 12.24
N GLY A 617 15.31 -37.77 12.54
CA GLY A 617 15.49 -38.45 13.83
C GLY A 617 14.69 -37.85 15.01
N LYS A 618 13.94 -36.75 14.83
CA LYS A 618 13.15 -36.13 15.90
C LYS A 618 11.87 -36.90 16.19
N SER A 619 11.65 -37.23 17.46
CA SER A 619 10.45 -37.89 17.97
C SER A 619 9.44 -36.89 18.55
N PHE A 620 8.15 -37.19 18.43
CA PHE A 620 7.06 -36.37 18.94
C PHE A 620 6.13 -37.19 19.85
N SER A 621 5.61 -36.56 20.90
CA SER A 621 4.71 -37.17 21.88
C SER A 621 3.24 -36.88 21.59
N LYS A 622 2.93 -35.73 20.96
CA LYS A 622 1.56 -35.29 20.65
C LYS A 622 1.34 -35.16 19.15
N PHE A 623 0.84 -36.23 18.53
CA PHE A 623 0.36 -36.16 17.14
C PHE A 623 -1.06 -35.61 17.07
N GLY A 624 -1.34 -34.78 16.06
CA GLY A 624 -2.68 -34.28 15.80
C GLY A 624 -3.64 -35.41 15.42
N GLU A 625 -4.81 -35.45 16.05
CA GLU A 625 -5.88 -36.39 15.69
C GLU A 625 -6.33 -36.18 14.24
N VAL A 626 -6.78 -37.26 13.60
CA VAL A 626 -7.52 -37.16 12.33
C VAL A 626 -8.69 -36.21 12.53
N ALA A 627 -8.77 -35.17 11.72
CA ALA A 627 -9.80 -34.15 11.83
C ALA A 627 -11.17 -34.81 11.66
N LYS A 628 -11.94 -34.84 12.76
CA LYS A 628 -13.32 -35.35 12.77
C LYS A 628 -14.08 -34.65 11.65
N ALA A 629 -14.70 -35.43 10.76
CA ALA A 629 -15.49 -34.87 9.69
C ALA A 629 -16.55 -33.95 10.29
N ARG A 630 -16.41 -32.63 10.06
CA ARG A 630 -17.44 -31.67 10.45
C ARG A 630 -18.75 -32.13 9.81
N PRO A 631 -19.88 -32.17 10.55
CA PRO A 631 -21.19 -32.44 9.97
C PRO A 631 -21.36 -31.58 8.72
N ALA A 632 -21.68 -32.22 7.60
CA ALA A 632 -21.56 -31.60 6.28
C ALA A 632 -22.25 -30.23 6.27
N ASP A 633 -21.53 -29.21 5.77
CA ASP A 633 -21.87 -27.78 5.84
C ASP A 633 -23.36 -27.53 6.11
N THR A 634 -23.70 -27.20 7.36
CA THR A 634 -25.10 -26.96 7.75
C THR A 634 -25.62 -25.77 6.96
N MET A 635 -26.33 -26.06 5.86
CA MET A 635 -26.73 -25.05 4.91
C MET A 635 -27.62 -24.04 5.63
N MET A 636 -27.29 -22.76 5.52
CA MET A 636 -27.97 -21.69 6.22
C MET A 636 -28.25 -20.53 5.28
N LEU A 637 -29.52 -20.21 5.14
CA LEU A 637 -30.01 -19.06 4.40
C LEU A 637 -30.29 -17.94 5.41
N LYS A 638 -29.60 -16.80 5.28
CA LYS A 638 -29.74 -15.61 6.13
C LYS A 638 -30.83 -14.70 5.56
N ALA A 639 -31.83 -14.32 6.37
CA ALA A 639 -32.98 -13.50 5.97
C ALA A 639 -32.57 -12.25 5.17
N MET A 640 -31.65 -11.46 5.72
CA MET A 640 -31.19 -10.18 5.13
C MET A 640 -30.51 -10.29 3.77
N ARG A 641 -29.89 -11.45 3.45
CA ARG A 641 -29.03 -11.65 2.27
C ARG A 641 -29.67 -12.55 1.22
N ASP A 642 -30.27 -13.65 1.66
CA ASP A 642 -30.66 -14.76 0.79
C ASP A 642 -32.14 -14.76 0.43
N PHE A 643 -32.97 -13.95 1.11
CA PHE A 643 -34.41 -13.85 0.88
C PHE A 643 -34.83 -12.47 0.35
N GLU A 644 -35.90 -12.47 -0.43
CA GLU A 644 -36.56 -11.29 -0.99
C GLU A 644 -38.02 -11.24 -0.52
N PHE A 645 -38.61 -10.05 -0.34
CA PHE A 645 -40.00 -9.94 0.11
C PHE A 645 -40.99 -10.31 -0.99
N VAL A 646 -42.03 -11.07 -0.64
CA VAL A 646 -43.15 -11.37 -1.52
C VAL A 646 -44.02 -10.12 -1.60
N VAL A 647 -44.28 -9.64 -2.83
CA VAL A 647 -45.14 -8.48 -3.10
C VAL A 647 -46.42 -8.98 -3.75
N GLY A 648 -47.56 -8.82 -3.08
CA GLY A 648 -48.85 -9.40 -3.49
C GLY A 648 -49.38 -10.39 -2.44
N ASP A 649 -50.23 -11.33 -2.90
CA ASP A 649 -50.80 -12.44 -2.11
C ASP A 649 -51.47 -12.07 -0.76
N GLY A 650 -51.83 -10.81 -0.54
CA GLY A 650 -52.41 -10.31 0.71
C GLY A 650 -51.41 -10.03 1.83
N PHE A 651 -50.11 -10.09 1.56
CA PHE A 651 -49.05 -9.74 2.51
C PHE A 651 -48.82 -8.22 2.59
N VAL A 652 -48.43 -7.73 3.77
CA VAL A 652 -47.97 -6.34 3.96
C VAL A 652 -46.47 -6.20 3.68
N PRO A 653 -45.99 -4.98 3.35
CA PRO A 653 -44.56 -4.73 3.19
C PRO A 653 -43.75 -5.04 4.46
N GLY A 654 -42.74 -5.91 4.31
CA GLY A 654 -41.68 -6.11 5.30
C GLY A 654 -40.54 -5.09 5.15
N TYR A 655 -39.66 -5.03 6.14
CA TYR A 655 -38.43 -4.24 6.12
C TYR A 655 -37.24 -5.05 6.66
N LYS A 656 -36.03 -4.59 6.33
CA LYS A 656 -34.76 -5.16 6.81
C LYS A 656 -34.31 -4.41 8.06
N ASP A 657 -34.22 -5.09 9.20
CA ASP A 657 -33.75 -4.56 10.48
C ASP A 657 -32.24 -4.79 10.58
N ASP A 658 -31.47 -3.76 10.22
CA ASP A 658 -30.00 -3.85 10.21
C ASP A 658 -29.35 -3.82 11.58
N GLY A 659 -30.02 -3.30 12.61
CA GLY A 659 -29.54 -3.38 13.99
C GLY A 659 -29.62 -4.80 14.56
N ARG A 660 -30.69 -5.54 14.20
CA ARG A 660 -30.91 -6.92 14.67
C ARG A 660 -30.53 -7.98 13.64
N LYS A 661 -30.16 -7.59 12.42
CA LYS A 661 -29.86 -8.44 11.25
C LYS A 661 -30.98 -9.42 10.92
N ALA A 662 -32.22 -8.91 10.89
CA ALA A 662 -33.45 -9.68 10.77
C ALA A 662 -34.43 -9.07 9.75
N MET A 663 -35.28 -9.88 9.13
CA MET A 663 -36.47 -9.38 8.42
C MET A 663 -37.61 -9.16 9.43
N ALA A 664 -38.41 -8.10 9.24
CA ALA A 664 -39.42 -7.63 10.19
C ALA A 664 -40.57 -6.89 9.50
N ILE A 665 -41.63 -6.54 10.24
CA ILE A 665 -42.79 -5.74 9.79
C ILE A 665 -42.87 -4.43 10.57
N ASN A 666 -43.26 -3.34 9.91
CA ASN A 666 -43.55 -2.09 10.62
C ASN A 666 -44.90 -2.18 11.37
N ALA A 667 -44.84 -2.65 12.62
CA ALA A 667 -46.02 -2.86 13.47
C ALA A 667 -46.87 -1.60 13.69
N ALA A 668 -46.27 -0.41 13.71
CA ALA A 668 -46.99 0.86 13.82
C ALA A 668 -47.84 1.21 12.58
N LYS A 669 -47.73 0.44 11.48
CA LYS A 669 -48.57 0.56 10.28
C LYS A 669 -49.43 -0.68 10.00
N HIS A 670 -49.01 -1.84 10.52
CA HIS A 670 -49.53 -3.15 10.09
C HIS A 670 -49.70 -4.10 11.29
N GLN A 671 -50.66 -3.79 12.17
CA GLN A 671 -51.05 -4.65 13.30
C GLN A 671 -51.88 -5.86 12.84
N ASP A 672 -51.59 -7.04 13.40
CA ASP A 672 -52.18 -8.34 13.03
C ASP A 672 -52.14 -8.61 11.52
N LYS A 673 -50.98 -8.39 10.89
CA LYS A 673 -50.76 -8.67 9.46
C LYS A 673 -49.53 -9.53 9.26
N PHE A 674 -49.61 -10.41 8.26
CA PHE A 674 -48.49 -11.20 7.78
C PHE A 674 -47.72 -10.46 6.68
N ALA A 675 -46.40 -10.53 6.72
CA ALA A 675 -45.52 -10.36 5.58
C ALA A 675 -44.95 -11.73 5.18
N ALA A 676 -44.38 -11.83 3.99
CA ALA A 676 -43.67 -13.02 3.57
C ALA A 676 -42.37 -12.66 2.83
N ALA A 677 -41.38 -13.54 2.94
CA ALA A 677 -40.15 -13.48 2.16
C ALA A 677 -39.76 -14.88 1.68
N GLU A 678 -39.22 -14.97 0.47
CA GLU A 678 -38.86 -16.25 -0.13
C GLU A 678 -37.52 -16.25 -0.87
N THR A 679 -37.06 -17.45 -1.23
CA THR A 679 -35.81 -17.69 -1.94
C THR A 679 -35.83 -19.04 -2.65
N LYS A 680 -34.84 -19.31 -3.51
CA LYS A 680 -34.64 -20.60 -4.17
C LYS A 680 -33.58 -21.44 -3.45
N PHE A 681 -33.92 -22.69 -3.12
CA PHE A 681 -33.01 -23.61 -2.46
C PHE A 681 -31.89 -24.06 -3.41
N LYS A 682 -30.67 -23.55 -3.17
CA LYS A 682 -29.46 -23.86 -3.97
C LYS A 682 -28.67 -25.07 -3.44
N GLY A 683 -29.20 -25.77 -2.42
CA GLY A 683 -28.59 -26.96 -1.83
C GLY A 683 -28.86 -28.23 -2.65
N LYS A 684 -28.24 -29.34 -2.23
CA LYS A 684 -28.49 -30.68 -2.79
C LYS A 684 -29.91 -31.14 -2.45
N SER A 685 -30.64 -31.70 -3.41
CA SER A 685 -31.93 -32.35 -3.15
C SER A 685 -31.83 -33.45 -2.09
N GLY A 686 -32.76 -33.48 -1.13
CA GLY A 686 -32.74 -34.42 -0.01
C GLY A 686 -33.87 -34.19 0.99
N THR A 687 -33.73 -34.81 2.17
CA THR A 687 -34.62 -34.61 3.32
C THR A 687 -33.82 -33.95 4.44
N TYR A 688 -34.36 -32.91 5.06
CA TYR A 688 -33.68 -32.09 6.06
C TYR A 688 -34.59 -31.75 7.25
N ASP A 689 -34.02 -31.57 8.44
CA ASP A 689 -34.66 -30.81 9.51
C ASP A 689 -34.41 -29.31 9.25
N LEU A 690 -35.47 -28.54 9.01
CA LEU A 690 -35.41 -27.09 8.89
C LEU A 690 -35.48 -26.46 10.28
N VAL A 691 -34.58 -25.53 10.59
CA VAL A 691 -34.62 -24.75 11.84
C VAL A 691 -34.66 -23.26 11.50
N LEU A 692 -35.81 -22.64 11.75
CA LEU A 692 -35.99 -21.20 11.70
C LEU A 692 -35.45 -20.59 12.99
N ASN A 693 -34.54 -19.62 12.84
CA ASN A 693 -34.01 -18.81 13.93
C ASN A 693 -34.79 -17.49 13.98
N ALA A 694 -35.88 -17.47 14.75
CA ALA A 694 -36.67 -16.28 15.05
C ALA A 694 -36.07 -15.49 16.22
N LEU A 695 -36.52 -14.26 16.43
CA LEU A 695 -36.20 -13.44 17.61
C LEU A 695 -37.47 -13.28 18.45
N THR A 696 -37.36 -13.48 19.76
CA THR A 696 -38.43 -13.14 20.72
C THR A 696 -38.51 -11.62 20.89
N GLU A 697 -39.70 -11.10 21.15
CA GLU A 697 -39.95 -9.67 21.34
C GLU A 697 -40.88 -9.52 22.55
N THR A 698 -40.62 -8.58 23.47
CA THR A 698 -41.39 -8.45 24.73
C THR A 698 -42.85 -8.07 24.54
N ASP A 699 -43.16 -7.52 23.36
CA ASP A 699 -44.44 -6.86 23.07
C ASP A 699 -45.46 -7.84 22.46
N GLY A 700 -45.02 -9.06 22.08
CA GLY A 700 -45.95 -10.13 21.68
C GLY A 700 -45.33 -11.31 20.94
N GLU A 701 -46.05 -12.43 20.95
CA GLU A 701 -45.57 -13.71 20.44
C GLU A 701 -45.84 -13.86 18.93
N SER A 702 -44.96 -13.31 18.10
CA SER A 702 -45.06 -13.43 16.63
C SER A 702 -45.10 -14.90 16.18
N SER A 703 -45.86 -15.20 15.14
CA SER A 703 -45.97 -16.52 14.52
C SER A 703 -45.34 -16.58 13.13
N TYR A 704 -44.85 -17.77 12.77
CA TYR A 704 -44.04 -18.01 11.59
C TYR A 704 -44.50 -19.26 10.86
N ARG A 705 -44.77 -19.15 9.56
CA ARG A 705 -45.13 -20.27 8.68
C ARG A 705 -43.99 -20.54 7.73
N VAL A 706 -43.55 -21.79 7.64
CA VAL A 706 -42.50 -22.20 6.71
C VAL A 706 -43.13 -23.04 5.60
N LEU A 707 -42.87 -22.65 4.35
CA LEU A 707 -43.33 -23.34 3.16
C LEU A 707 -42.15 -23.76 2.29
N VAL A 708 -42.25 -24.93 1.68
CA VAL A 708 -41.30 -25.46 0.69
C VAL A 708 -42.08 -25.90 -0.55
N ALA A 709 -41.62 -25.47 -1.73
CA ALA A 709 -42.31 -25.69 -3.01
C ALA A 709 -43.81 -25.28 -2.98
N GLY A 710 -44.14 -24.20 -2.27
CA GLY A 710 -45.51 -23.71 -2.07
C GLY A 710 -46.34 -24.49 -1.05
N LYS A 711 -45.86 -25.63 -0.54
CA LYS A 711 -46.54 -26.41 0.51
C LYS A 711 -46.11 -25.95 1.90
N LYS A 712 -47.09 -25.62 2.76
CA LYS A 712 -46.86 -25.38 4.19
C LYS A 712 -46.32 -26.63 4.87
N ILE A 713 -45.15 -26.49 5.49
CA ILE A 713 -44.42 -27.53 6.22
C ILE A 713 -44.75 -27.47 7.71
N GLY A 714 -44.98 -26.26 8.24
CA GLY A 714 -45.46 -26.06 9.60
C GLY A 714 -45.73 -24.60 9.91
N GLU A 715 -46.18 -24.37 11.14
CA GLU A 715 -46.32 -23.06 11.77
C GLU A 715 -45.79 -23.16 13.20
N ALA A 716 -45.13 -22.12 13.67
CA ALA A 716 -44.59 -22.05 15.03
C ALA A 716 -44.70 -20.61 15.55
N THR A 717 -45.01 -20.48 16.84
CA THR A 717 -45.15 -19.21 17.53
C THR A 717 -43.98 -19.03 18.50
N ASN A 718 -43.46 -17.82 18.62
CA ASN A 718 -42.44 -17.53 19.62
C ASN A 718 -42.97 -17.81 21.05
N PRO A 719 -42.10 -18.21 21.99
CA PRO A 719 -42.46 -18.18 23.40
C PRO A 719 -42.58 -16.72 23.87
N GLU A 720 -43.40 -16.51 24.90
CA GLU A 720 -43.37 -15.29 25.71
C GLU A 720 -41.97 -15.05 26.29
N THR A 721 -41.56 -13.79 26.42
CA THR A 721 -40.22 -13.41 26.91
C THR A 721 -40.24 -12.18 27.81
N GLU A 722 -39.39 -12.19 28.83
CA GLU A 722 -39.00 -10.98 29.58
C GLU A 722 -37.83 -10.24 28.91
N LYS A 723 -37.25 -10.80 27.85
CA LYS A 723 -36.01 -10.32 27.22
C LYS A 723 -36.11 -10.26 25.70
N ASP A 724 -35.90 -9.05 25.21
CA ASP A 724 -36.00 -8.67 23.80
C ASP A 724 -34.84 -9.27 22.97
N TYR A 725 -35.11 -9.68 21.73
CA TYR A 725 -34.17 -10.22 20.73
C TYR A 725 -33.42 -11.52 21.06
N GLN A 726 -33.92 -12.37 21.97
CA GLN A 726 -33.37 -13.72 22.16
C GLN A 726 -33.72 -14.63 20.98
N VAL A 727 -32.86 -15.60 20.65
CA VAL A 727 -33.06 -16.46 19.47
C VAL A 727 -33.95 -17.67 19.81
N ALA A 728 -35.22 -17.62 19.40
CA ALA A 728 -36.10 -18.77 19.38
C ALA A 728 -35.77 -19.68 18.18
N GLN A 729 -35.73 -21.01 18.40
CA GLN A 729 -35.36 -21.99 17.36
C GLN A 729 -36.53 -22.94 17.08
N HIS A 730 -37.24 -22.68 15.99
CA HIS A 730 -38.42 -23.46 15.58
C HIS A 730 -38.00 -24.54 14.58
N ARG A 731 -38.14 -25.82 14.95
CA ARG A 731 -37.70 -26.98 14.15
C ARG A 731 -38.86 -27.67 13.45
N PHE A 732 -38.72 -27.88 12.15
CA PHE A 732 -39.60 -28.65 11.29
C PHE A 732 -38.84 -29.87 10.78
N ASN A 733 -39.21 -31.07 11.23
CA ASN A 733 -38.41 -32.29 11.00
C ASN A 733 -38.74 -32.95 9.65
N GLY A 734 -37.76 -33.61 9.03
CA GLY A 734 -38.01 -34.55 7.92
C GLY A 734 -38.59 -33.92 6.63
N VAL A 735 -38.23 -32.68 6.33
CA VAL A 735 -38.72 -31.91 5.17
C VAL A 735 -38.00 -32.34 3.90
N ALA A 736 -38.74 -32.92 2.93
CA ALA A 736 -38.22 -33.18 1.59
C ALA A 736 -38.14 -31.89 0.77
N ILE A 737 -37.00 -31.64 0.12
CA ILE A 737 -36.74 -30.45 -0.69
C ILE A 737 -35.79 -30.78 -1.87
N LYS A 738 -35.98 -30.11 -2.99
CA LYS A 738 -35.16 -30.23 -4.20
C LYS A 738 -34.39 -28.94 -4.50
N THR A 739 -33.24 -29.08 -5.15
CA THR A 739 -32.53 -27.95 -5.76
C THR A 739 -33.46 -27.20 -6.70
N GLY A 740 -33.68 -25.91 -6.45
CA GLY A 740 -34.61 -25.06 -7.19
C GLY A 740 -35.99 -24.84 -6.55
N ASP A 741 -36.35 -25.58 -5.50
CA ASP A 741 -37.62 -25.34 -4.78
C ASP A 741 -37.63 -23.95 -4.12
N THR A 742 -38.80 -23.29 -4.10
CA THR A 742 -39.01 -22.09 -3.27
C THR A 742 -39.01 -22.48 -1.80
N VAL A 743 -38.28 -21.72 -0.96
CA VAL A 743 -38.41 -21.71 0.50
C VAL A 743 -38.99 -20.35 0.89
N ARG A 744 -40.17 -20.33 1.52
CA ARG A 744 -40.87 -19.12 1.97
C ARG A 744 -41.02 -19.14 3.49
N VAL A 745 -40.78 -17.99 4.12
CA VAL A 745 -41.13 -17.71 5.52
C VAL A 745 -42.17 -16.61 5.53
N GLU A 746 -43.37 -16.93 6.03
CA GLU A 746 -44.40 -15.94 6.35
C GLU A 746 -44.32 -15.66 7.85
N PHE A 747 -44.45 -14.40 8.25
CA PHE A 747 -44.29 -13.95 9.64
C PHE A 747 -45.26 -12.81 9.92
N ASN A 748 -45.75 -12.65 11.16
CA ASN A 748 -46.70 -11.59 11.50
C ASN A 748 -46.27 -10.70 12.66
N THR A 749 -46.92 -9.55 12.74
CA THR A 749 -47.01 -8.73 13.95
C THR A 749 -48.04 -9.32 14.92
N ALA A 750 -47.75 -9.31 16.22
CA ALA A 750 -48.65 -9.78 17.27
C ALA A 750 -48.49 -8.93 18.54
N SER A 751 -49.56 -8.76 19.32
CA SER A 751 -49.50 -8.19 20.66
C SER A 751 -49.85 -9.25 21.70
N ASN A 752 -49.17 -9.23 22.85
CA ASN A 752 -49.57 -10.04 24.01
C ASN A 752 -50.59 -9.36 24.93
N GLY A 753 -50.97 -8.10 24.64
CA GLY A 753 -51.91 -7.33 25.46
C GLY A 753 -51.39 -6.95 26.85
N LYS A 754 -50.06 -6.96 27.07
CA LYS A 754 -49.44 -6.68 28.39
C LYS A 754 -48.67 -5.36 28.44
N ILE A 755 -48.22 -4.84 27.30
CA ILE A 755 -47.42 -3.61 27.19
C ILE A 755 -48.28 -2.49 26.58
N PRO A 756 -48.76 -1.50 27.36
CA PRO A 756 -49.61 -0.42 26.84
C PRO A 756 -48.83 0.57 25.97
N GLU A 757 -49.43 1.00 24.85
CA GLU A 757 -48.90 2.03 23.95
C GLU A 757 -50.05 2.96 23.54
N GLY A 758 -50.20 4.08 24.25
CA GLY A 758 -51.35 4.98 24.12
C GLY A 758 -52.66 4.32 24.58
N ASP A 759 -53.73 4.44 23.79
CA ASP A 759 -55.02 3.78 24.02
C ASP A 759 -55.04 2.30 23.55
N ALA A 760 -53.89 1.73 23.23
CA ALA A 760 -53.72 0.39 22.67
C ALA A 760 -52.57 -0.37 23.37
N PHE A 761 -52.14 -1.50 22.79
CA PHE A 761 -50.98 -2.27 23.23
C PHE A 761 -49.90 -2.29 22.14
N ALA A 762 -48.64 -2.38 22.57
CA ALA A 762 -47.49 -2.53 21.68
C ALA A 762 -47.52 -3.87 20.92
N PHE A 763 -46.80 -3.95 19.80
CA PHE A 763 -46.78 -5.10 18.90
C PHE A 763 -45.36 -5.52 18.52
N SER A 764 -45.09 -6.82 18.62
CA SER A 764 -43.90 -7.45 18.04
C SER A 764 -43.89 -7.36 16.51
N ARG A 765 -42.71 -7.50 15.91
CA ARG A 765 -42.46 -7.20 14.50
C ARG A 765 -42.19 -8.44 13.64
N GLY A 766 -42.32 -9.65 14.18
CA GLY A 766 -42.09 -10.89 13.44
C GLY A 766 -40.63 -11.08 13.05
N ARG A 767 -39.69 -10.65 13.90
CA ARG A 767 -38.27 -10.61 13.58
C ARG A 767 -37.65 -12.00 13.44
N TRP A 768 -37.04 -12.31 12.29
CA TRP A 768 -36.27 -13.55 12.10
C TRP A 768 -34.98 -13.38 11.30
N ARG A 769 -33.98 -14.23 11.60
CA ARG A 769 -32.59 -14.10 11.12
C ARG A 769 -32.18 -15.09 10.02
N SER A 770 -32.63 -16.34 10.10
CA SER A 770 -32.16 -17.40 9.18
C SER A 770 -33.00 -18.68 9.22
N VAL A 771 -32.94 -19.46 8.15
CA VAL A 771 -33.35 -20.87 8.11
C VAL A 771 -32.11 -21.75 7.91
N ARG A 772 -31.91 -22.72 8.79
CA ARG A 772 -30.88 -23.76 8.69
C ARG A 772 -31.46 -25.07 8.20
N PHE A 773 -30.69 -25.85 7.46
CA PHE A 773 -31.00 -27.18 6.96
C PHE A 773 -30.00 -28.16 7.58
N LEU A 774 -30.49 -29.00 8.49
CA LEU A 774 -29.72 -30.04 9.16
C LEU A 774 -30.05 -31.40 8.55
N GLU A 775 -29.10 -32.33 8.53
CA GLU A 775 -29.44 -33.72 8.25
C GLU A 775 -30.42 -34.25 9.32
N PRO A 776 -31.46 -35.02 8.94
CA PRO A 776 -32.42 -35.56 9.90
C PRO A 776 -31.71 -36.48 10.87
N LYS A 777 -31.98 -36.33 12.17
CA LYS A 777 -31.44 -37.28 13.16
C LYS A 777 -31.99 -38.68 12.87
N SER A 778 -31.10 -39.66 12.78
CA SER A 778 -31.49 -41.07 12.95
C SER A 778 -32.18 -41.24 14.31
N LYS A 779 -33.31 -41.94 14.30
CA LYS A 779 -34.02 -42.35 15.53
C LYS A 779 -33.35 -43.57 16.15
#